data_AF-A0A6C0IZM6-F1
#
_entry.id   AF-A0A6C0IZM6-F1
#
_cell.length_a   1.000
_cell.length_b   1.000
_cell.length_c   1.000
_cell.angle_alpha   90.00
_cell.angle_beta   90.00
_cell.angle_gamma   90.00
#
_symmetry.space_group_name_H-M   'P 1'
#
loop_
_entity.id
_entity.type
_entity.pdbx_description
1 polymer ?
#
loop_
_entity_poly.entity_id
_entity_poly.type
_entity_poly.pdbx_seq_one_letter_code
_entity_poly.pdbx_strand_id
1 'polypeptide(L)'
;MTDVYTLSDEIRILDEVTNAALHMKVDASATAGTKTTIIGAQTNNVNVTLDTPSSGQVIRASSTNAATWHNPIDIRNNALSLNANNFHTLDFIGSGLTVTDYGNGIARINSTAITSPTERKQFDAFANTSQLVQNTATTILFDVVRMTTGGSFTLTAGEVTINSEDTYVILFSVTTDIDVFNQPAISRSWLEVDTGSGFNAIAGSYVFNHNQNVTVGEQTASTHVIHAAQIGYIYRVRTQRFAGSGSVRTVAAASSITFVTSGPSTTALTIQDESSNIGSFTTLNFVGANVTATDAGGGVAEINVTAQTTPPRQFDVYASTAQLFSNTPITVLYNTVRRNTGEFVLSSGQVTVNAPDYYLILFSVTTDIASFNQPAIVHSWLEVNNVMVPGSSIYSHNASSVVGEQTASTQLVHNTSSGDVFRVRTVRFAGSGNTSTISSASSLTFVNTGGVGSTLAIKDEGSSLGSFNTMNFVGNNIIATDAGGGQVNVTVSQSTIDVKDEGSTLGSFTALDFVGASVNVTDLGGGVAQVAMISHCFDAYATTTQPCISTVTILYDTIRKNTGAFTLSAGEVTVNVTDTFFIFYTVTTDISAFNQTAITRSWLEIDTGSGFNPISGSDMFSHNKNSAEGEQTASTHLIYDVVSGYKFRVRTNRFAGTGNTATKADASRITFKN
;
A
#
# COMPACT_ATOMS: atom_id res chain seq x y z
N MET A 1 28.53 -47.90 -22.23
CA MET A 1 28.44 -48.97 -21.22
C MET A 1 28.11 -48.31 -19.91
N THR A 2 27.03 -48.72 -19.26
CA THR A 2 26.54 -48.08 -18.03
C THR A 2 26.72 -49.09 -16.91
N ASP A 3 27.88 -49.05 -16.24
CA ASP A 3 28.12 -49.87 -15.06
C ASP A 3 27.70 -49.09 -13.82
N VAL A 4 26.82 -49.70 -13.01
CA VAL A 4 26.31 -49.12 -11.77
C VAL A 4 27.09 -49.75 -10.61
N TYR A 5 27.87 -48.96 -9.90
CA TYR A 5 28.59 -49.38 -8.70
C TYR A 5 27.87 -48.84 -7.45
N THR A 6 27.62 -49.70 -6.47
CA THR A 6 27.12 -49.33 -5.14
C THR A 6 28.15 -49.74 -4.09
N LEU A 7 28.89 -48.79 -3.53
CA LEU A 7 29.80 -49.03 -2.40
C LEU A 7 29.92 -47.81 -1.48
N SER A 8 30.02 -48.11 -0.19
CA SER A 8 30.30 -47.20 0.92
C SER A 8 31.79 -46.90 1.02
N ASP A 9 32.11 -45.61 1.01
CA ASP A 9 33.37 -44.97 1.39
C ASP A 9 34.56 -45.10 0.42
N GLU A 10 34.77 -43.99 -0.30
CA GLU A 10 35.91 -43.61 -1.16
C GLU A 10 36.02 -44.29 -2.55
N ILE A 11 35.48 -43.61 -3.57
CA ILE A 11 35.70 -43.96 -4.98
C ILE A 11 36.97 -43.22 -5.48
N ARG A 12 38.01 -43.98 -5.84
CA ARG A 12 39.17 -43.47 -6.62
C ARG A 12 39.11 -44.05 -8.02
N ILE A 13 38.84 -43.21 -9.02
CA ILE A 13 38.92 -43.59 -10.44
C ILE A 13 40.26 -43.10 -10.97
N LEU A 14 41.18 -44.03 -11.22
CA LEU A 14 42.43 -43.80 -11.95
C LEU A 14 42.24 -44.47 -13.31
N ASP A 15 41.88 -43.70 -14.33
CA ASP A 15 41.84 -44.22 -15.70
C ASP A 15 42.39 -43.20 -16.70
N GLU A 16 43.30 -43.66 -17.56
CA GLU A 16 43.88 -42.90 -18.68
C GLU A 16 42.95 -43.01 -19.88
N VAL A 17 41.79 -42.34 -19.82
CA VAL A 17 40.86 -42.29 -20.96
C VAL A 17 41.16 -41.05 -21.79
N THR A 18 41.96 -41.21 -22.85
CA THR A 18 42.12 -40.18 -23.87
C THR A 18 40.93 -40.17 -24.83
N ASN A 19 40.24 -39.02 -24.92
CA ASN A 19 39.30 -38.64 -26.00
C ASN A 19 37.89 -39.28 -26.07
N ALA A 20 37.21 -39.48 -24.94
CA ALA A 20 35.74 -39.63 -24.95
C ALA A 20 35.10 -38.80 -23.84
N ALA A 21 33.97 -38.13 -24.13
CA ALA A 21 33.20 -37.38 -23.15
C ALA A 21 32.69 -38.32 -22.06
N LEU A 22 33.19 -38.15 -20.84
CA LEU A 22 32.79 -38.94 -19.68
C LEU A 22 31.53 -38.31 -19.06
N HIS A 23 30.35 -38.87 -19.32
CA HIS A 23 29.14 -38.54 -18.56
C HIS A 23 29.07 -39.43 -17.33
N MET A 24 29.52 -38.91 -16.18
CA MET A 24 29.32 -39.56 -14.88
C MET A 24 28.04 -39.04 -14.23
N LYS A 25 27.04 -39.92 -14.05
CA LYS A 25 25.89 -39.68 -13.17
C LYS A 25 26.19 -40.34 -11.83
N VAL A 26 26.39 -39.54 -10.78
CA VAL A 26 26.57 -40.06 -9.41
C VAL A 26 25.22 -39.99 -8.71
N ASP A 27 24.48 -41.10 -8.71
CA ASP A 27 23.26 -41.25 -7.90
C ASP A 27 23.68 -41.54 -6.45
N ALA A 28 23.77 -40.50 -5.62
CA ALA A 28 24.15 -40.64 -4.21
C ALA A 28 22.89 -40.69 -3.33
N SER A 29 22.52 -41.89 -2.86
CA SER A 29 21.63 -42.08 -1.71
C SER A 29 22.34 -41.92 -0.36
N ALA A 30 23.45 -41.16 -0.32
CA ALA A 30 24.37 -41.13 0.81
C ALA A 30 23.90 -40.20 1.93
N THR A 31 23.91 -40.74 3.15
CA THR A 31 23.68 -40.03 4.41
C THR A 31 24.68 -38.87 4.63
N ALA A 32 24.23 -37.84 5.34
CA ALA A 32 25.02 -36.66 5.70
C ALA A 32 26.39 -37.03 6.30
N GLY A 33 27.47 -36.49 5.72
CA GLY A 33 28.85 -36.69 6.21
C GLY A 33 29.81 -37.35 5.21
N THR A 34 29.32 -37.86 4.09
CA THR A 34 30.17 -38.52 3.08
C THR A 34 30.92 -37.49 2.22
N LYS A 35 32.25 -37.59 2.16
CA LYS A 35 33.10 -36.74 1.29
C LYS A 35 33.31 -37.42 -0.07
N THR A 36 32.78 -36.80 -1.13
CA THR A 36 33.07 -37.23 -2.50
C THR A 36 34.22 -36.41 -3.05
N THR A 37 35.34 -37.05 -3.41
CA THR A 37 36.49 -36.40 -4.06
C THR A 37 36.55 -36.86 -5.51
N ILE A 38 36.36 -35.95 -6.47
CA ILE A 38 36.50 -36.24 -7.90
C ILE A 38 37.87 -35.72 -8.33
N ILE A 39 38.78 -36.62 -8.69
CA ILE A 39 40.10 -36.26 -9.25
C ILE A 39 40.00 -36.51 -10.76
N GLY A 40 39.79 -35.45 -11.54
CA GLY A 40 39.71 -35.54 -13.00
C GLY A 40 41.10 -35.68 -13.64
N ALA A 41 41.27 -36.68 -14.50
CA ALA A 41 42.39 -36.77 -15.43
C ALA A 41 42.18 -35.88 -16.68
N GLN A 42 43.28 -35.57 -17.36
CA GLN A 42 43.46 -34.59 -18.46
C GLN A 42 42.44 -34.69 -19.62
N THR A 43 41.22 -34.18 -19.45
CA THR A 43 40.30 -33.97 -20.57
C THR A 43 39.61 -32.62 -20.47
N ASN A 44 39.52 -31.93 -21.61
CA ASN A 44 39.08 -30.54 -21.71
C ASN A 44 37.57 -30.32 -21.54
N ASN A 45 36.78 -31.34 -21.18
CA ASN A 45 35.32 -31.24 -21.07
C ASN A 45 34.76 -32.28 -20.09
N VAL A 46 34.61 -31.91 -18.82
CA VAL A 46 33.84 -32.70 -17.83
C VAL A 46 32.62 -31.89 -17.42
N ASN A 47 31.43 -32.36 -17.82
CA ASN A 47 30.16 -31.84 -17.31
C ASN A 47 29.75 -32.69 -16.10
N VAL A 48 29.77 -32.09 -14.91
CA VAL A 48 29.29 -32.72 -13.67
C VAL A 48 27.95 -32.11 -13.30
N THR A 49 26.88 -32.91 -13.35
CA THR A 49 25.56 -32.51 -12.85
C THR A 49 25.30 -33.27 -11.55
N LEU A 50 25.14 -32.55 -10.44
CA LEU A 50 24.81 -33.11 -9.13
C LEU A 50 23.37 -32.70 -8.76
N ASP A 51 22.44 -33.64 -8.88
CA ASP A 51 21.07 -33.49 -8.37
C ASP A 51 21.03 -34.05 -6.94
N THR A 52 21.04 -33.23 -5.88
CA THR A 52 20.37 -33.56 -4.60
C THR A 52 20.23 -32.35 -3.64
N PRO A 53 19.21 -32.36 -2.74
CA PRO A 53 18.83 -31.20 -1.90
C PRO A 53 19.30 -31.23 -0.43
N SER A 54 20.28 -32.04 -0.02
CA SER A 54 20.68 -32.10 1.40
C SER A 54 21.84 -31.16 1.76
N SER A 55 21.59 -30.23 2.68
CA SER A 55 22.57 -29.29 3.24
C SER A 55 23.80 -29.99 3.83
N GLY A 56 25.00 -29.51 3.51
CA GLY A 56 26.24 -29.85 4.24
C GLY A 56 27.32 -30.64 3.47
N GLN A 57 27.23 -30.77 2.14
CA GLN A 57 28.32 -31.35 1.34
C GLN A 57 29.38 -30.29 0.98
N VAL A 58 30.65 -30.63 1.16
CA VAL A 58 31.80 -29.81 0.75
C VAL A 58 32.41 -30.41 -0.51
N ILE A 59 32.22 -29.76 -1.65
CA ILE A 59 32.84 -30.14 -2.92
C ILE A 59 34.26 -29.56 -2.96
N ARG A 60 35.27 -30.40 -3.18
CA ARG A 60 36.66 -29.96 -3.44
C ARG A 60 37.07 -30.37 -4.84
N ALA A 61 37.25 -29.41 -5.73
CA ALA A 61 37.93 -29.59 -7.01
C ALA A 61 39.36 -29.06 -6.87
N SER A 62 40.35 -29.85 -7.26
CA SER A 62 41.74 -29.41 -7.36
C SER A 62 42.30 -29.82 -8.71
N SER A 63 42.82 -28.88 -9.48
CA SER A 63 43.69 -29.16 -10.62
C SER A 63 45.14 -28.81 -10.24
N THR A 64 46.10 -29.59 -10.71
CA THR A 64 47.53 -29.35 -10.46
C THR A 64 48.21 -28.55 -11.58
N ASN A 65 47.49 -28.20 -12.67
CA ASN A 65 48.05 -27.49 -13.82
C ASN A 65 47.23 -26.25 -14.20
N ALA A 66 47.94 -25.18 -14.60
CA ALA A 66 47.45 -23.86 -14.99
C ALA A 66 46.72 -23.83 -16.37
N ALA A 67 45.87 -24.82 -16.64
CA ALA A 67 45.01 -24.81 -17.82
C ALA A 67 43.70 -24.08 -17.51
N THR A 68 43.36 -23.10 -18.35
CA THR A 68 42.16 -22.26 -18.27
C THR A 68 40.87 -23.09 -18.33
N TRP A 69 40.12 -23.13 -17.22
CA TRP A 69 38.77 -23.67 -17.19
C TRP A 69 37.80 -22.67 -17.84
N HIS A 70 37.06 -23.08 -18.88
CA HIS A 70 36.09 -22.22 -19.58
C HIS A 70 34.63 -22.64 -19.36
N ASN A 71 34.33 -23.58 -18.46
CA ASN A 71 32.95 -24.03 -18.24
C ASN A 71 32.36 -23.44 -16.95
N PRO A 72 31.14 -22.85 -17.00
CA PRO A 72 30.47 -22.31 -15.83
C PRO A 72 30.06 -23.44 -14.87
N ILE A 73 30.31 -23.24 -13.58
CA ILE A 73 29.82 -24.12 -12.51
C ILE A 73 28.54 -23.49 -11.94
N ASP A 74 27.37 -24.02 -12.28
CA ASP A 74 26.08 -23.62 -11.68
C ASP A 74 25.91 -24.35 -10.33
N ILE A 75 25.95 -23.62 -9.21
CA ILE A 75 25.74 -24.17 -7.87
C ILE A 75 24.51 -23.52 -7.26
N ARG A 76 23.46 -24.31 -7.04
CA ARG A 76 22.25 -23.86 -6.34
C ARG A 76 22.27 -24.38 -4.90
N ASN A 77 22.18 -23.46 -3.92
CA ASN A 77 21.85 -23.72 -2.50
C ASN A 77 22.91 -24.36 -1.57
N ASN A 78 24.22 -24.20 -1.76
CA ASN A 78 25.23 -24.63 -0.75
C ASN A 78 26.42 -23.66 -0.61
N ALA A 79 27.05 -23.64 0.57
CA ALA A 79 28.26 -22.87 0.85
C ALA A 79 29.48 -23.48 0.15
N LEU A 80 30.09 -22.73 -0.78
CA LEU A 80 31.29 -23.12 -1.51
C LEU A 80 32.54 -22.71 -0.73
N SER A 81 33.45 -23.65 -0.47
CA SER A 81 34.78 -23.38 0.09
C SER A 81 35.83 -23.71 -0.97
N LEU A 82 36.38 -22.67 -1.60
CA LEU A 82 37.46 -22.79 -2.58
C LEU A 82 38.81 -22.58 -1.91
N ASN A 83 39.80 -23.41 -2.26
CA ASN A 83 41.18 -23.27 -1.79
C ASN A 83 42.00 -22.60 -2.90
N ALA A 84 42.32 -21.31 -2.73
CA ALA A 84 42.67 -20.40 -3.82
C ALA A 84 44.17 -20.31 -4.14
N ASN A 85 44.87 -21.43 -4.29
CA ASN A 85 46.29 -21.36 -4.67
C ASN A 85 46.53 -21.16 -6.17
N ASN A 86 45.52 -21.19 -7.06
CA ASN A 86 45.70 -21.10 -8.52
C ASN A 86 44.49 -20.55 -9.32
N PHE A 87 43.63 -19.69 -8.75
CA PHE A 87 42.55 -19.05 -9.53
C PHE A 87 42.94 -17.63 -9.93
N HIS A 88 42.97 -17.36 -11.24
CA HIS A 88 43.28 -16.03 -11.79
C HIS A 88 42.07 -15.10 -11.94
N THR A 89 40.84 -15.64 -11.87
CA THR A 89 39.60 -14.85 -11.90
C THR A 89 38.46 -15.68 -11.32
N LEU A 90 37.69 -15.11 -10.40
CA LEU A 90 36.43 -15.67 -9.90
C LEU A 90 35.35 -14.61 -10.06
N ASP A 91 34.41 -14.84 -10.98
CA ASP A 91 33.29 -13.94 -11.23
C ASP A 91 32.11 -14.35 -10.35
N PHE A 92 31.65 -13.44 -9.50
CA PHE A 92 30.44 -13.64 -8.69
C PHE A 92 29.32 -12.77 -9.26
N ILE A 93 28.37 -13.39 -9.94
CA ILE A 93 27.18 -12.72 -10.47
C ILE A 93 26.13 -12.72 -9.36
N GLY A 94 26.10 -11.66 -8.57
CA GLY A 94 25.12 -11.47 -7.50
C GLY A 94 25.46 -10.27 -6.62
N SER A 95 24.53 -9.31 -6.54
CA SER A 95 24.68 -8.14 -5.68
C SER A 95 24.70 -8.55 -4.18
N GLY A 96 25.35 -7.75 -3.33
CA GLY A 96 25.29 -7.89 -1.86
C GLY A 96 26.35 -8.79 -1.21
N LEU A 97 27.38 -9.21 -1.95
CA LEU A 97 28.47 -10.03 -1.43
C LEU A 97 29.66 -9.16 -1.05
N THR A 98 30.02 -9.13 0.24
CA THR A 98 31.32 -8.61 0.67
C THR A 98 32.31 -9.76 0.76
N VAL A 99 33.42 -9.62 0.04
CA VAL A 99 34.55 -10.55 0.12
C VAL A 99 35.54 -9.99 1.12
N THR A 100 35.67 -10.64 2.28
CA THR A 100 36.74 -10.34 3.23
C THR A 100 37.89 -11.30 2.99
N ASP A 101 39.05 -10.77 2.58
CA ASP A 101 40.30 -11.53 2.51
C ASP A 101 40.92 -11.59 3.92
N TYR A 102 41.12 -12.80 4.44
CA TYR A 102 41.75 -13.04 5.74
C TYR A 102 43.26 -13.34 5.63
N GLY A 103 43.84 -13.26 4.43
CA GLY A 103 45.17 -13.76 4.14
C GLY A 103 45.21 -15.29 4.05
N ASN A 104 46.28 -15.83 3.44
CA ASN A 104 46.45 -17.26 3.09
C ASN A 104 45.43 -17.82 2.08
N GLY A 105 44.88 -16.98 1.19
CA GLY A 105 44.02 -17.46 0.10
C GLY A 105 42.64 -17.95 0.55
N ILE A 106 42.15 -17.48 1.71
CA ILE A 106 40.81 -17.77 2.21
C ILE A 106 39.97 -16.48 2.13
N ALA A 107 39.11 -16.44 1.13
CA ALA A 107 38.07 -15.43 1.00
C ALA A 107 36.78 -15.97 1.63
N ARG A 108 36.21 -15.23 2.60
CA ARG A 108 34.86 -15.52 3.11
C ARG A 108 33.89 -14.58 2.41
N ILE A 109 32.85 -15.17 1.82
CA ILE A 109 31.75 -14.42 1.23
C ILE A 109 30.71 -14.23 2.33
N ASN A 110 30.55 -12.99 2.80
CA ASN A 110 29.42 -12.62 3.63
C ASN A 110 28.40 -11.98 2.70
N SER A 111 27.25 -12.64 2.48
CA SER A 111 26.11 -11.94 1.91
C SER A 111 25.57 -11.02 3.01
N THR A 112 25.86 -9.74 2.94
CA THR A 112 25.09 -8.76 3.70
C THR A 112 23.73 -8.81 3.04
N ALA A 113 22.73 -9.37 3.73
CA ALA A 113 21.40 -9.54 3.16
C ALA A 113 21.02 -8.23 2.46
N ILE A 114 20.89 -8.28 1.13
CA ILE A 114 20.23 -7.20 0.41
C ILE A 114 18.85 -7.20 1.02
N THR A 115 18.63 -6.27 1.94
CA THR A 115 17.30 -5.98 2.41
C THR A 115 16.59 -5.50 1.17
N SER A 116 15.74 -6.38 0.63
CA SER A 116 14.75 -6.05 -0.39
C SER A 116 14.22 -4.63 -0.15
N PRO A 117 13.86 -3.87 -1.20
CA PRO A 117 13.06 -2.65 -1.04
C PRO A 117 12.06 -2.86 0.09
N THR A 118 12.03 -1.91 1.02
CA THR A 118 11.32 -2.01 2.30
C THR A 118 9.90 -2.50 2.03
N GLU A 119 9.67 -3.80 2.24
CA GLU A 119 8.43 -4.47 1.87
C GLU A 119 7.26 -3.66 2.43
N ARG A 120 6.29 -3.29 1.58
CA ARG A 120 5.09 -2.56 2.05
C ARG A 120 4.46 -3.39 3.14
N LYS A 121 4.28 -2.82 4.33
CA LYS A 121 3.72 -3.56 5.47
C LYS A 121 2.21 -3.37 5.47
N GLN A 122 1.51 -4.43 5.11
CA GLN A 122 0.07 -4.44 4.95
C GLN A 122 -0.54 -5.58 5.75
N PHE A 123 -1.70 -5.30 6.34
CA PHE A 123 -2.51 -6.30 7.03
C PHE A 123 -3.97 -6.01 6.79
N ASP A 124 -4.77 -7.05 6.55
CA ASP A 124 -6.19 -6.95 6.38
C ASP A 124 -6.87 -8.20 6.92
N ALA A 125 -7.83 -8.02 7.83
CA ALA A 125 -8.59 -9.10 8.41
C ALA A 125 -10.07 -8.71 8.57
N PHE A 126 -10.94 -9.71 8.58
CA PHE A 126 -12.37 -9.52 8.83
C PHE A 126 -12.90 -10.52 9.85
N ALA A 127 -14.02 -10.17 10.47
CA ALA A 127 -14.75 -11.04 11.39
C ALA A 127 -15.75 -11.87 10.59
N ASN A 128 -15.52 -13.17 10.48
CA ASN A 128 -16.41 -14.15 9.84
C ASN A 128 -17.44 -14.74 10.81
N THR A 129 -17.31 -14.44 12.10
CA THR A 129 -18.24 -14.90 13.15
C THR A 129 -18.99 -13.71 13.76
N SER A 130 -20.31 -13.83 13.88
CA SER A 130 -21.14 -12.88 14.64
C SER A 130 -20.89 -13.00 16.14
N GLN A 131 -20.84 -11.87 16.84
CA GLN A 131 -20.66 -11.79 18.29
C GLN A 131 -21.77 -10.98 18.93
N LEU A 132 -22.26 -11.44 20.07
CA LEU A 132 -23.18 -10.65 20.88
C LEU A 132 -22.46 -9.44 21.48
N VAL A 133 -23.05 -8.27 21.35
CA VAL A 133 -22.56 -6.98 21.82
C VAL A 133 -23.45 -6.51 22.97
N GLN A 134 -22.89 -6.51 24.18
CA GLN A 134 -23.59 -6.13 25.42
C GLN A 134 -23.16 -4.74 25.91
N ASN A 135 -23.64 -4.33 27.10
CA ASN A 135 -23.24 -3.06 27.72
C ASN A 135 -21.76 -3.00 28.08
N THR A 136 -21.11 -4.17 28.24
CA THR A 136 -19.67 -4.27 28.43
C THR A 136 -18.98 -4.39 27.08
N ALA A 137 -17.95 -3.58 26.89
CA ALA A 137 -17.11 -3.63 25.71
C ALA A 137 -16.55 -5.04 25.47
N THR A 138 -16.64 -5.48 24.21
CA THR A 138 -16.14 -6.77 23.72
C THR A 138 -15.18 -6.51 22.56
N THR A 139 -14.13 -7.32 22.46
CA THR A 139 -13.19 -7.28 21.33
C THR A 139 -13.83 -7.98 20.14
N ILE A 140 -13.82 -7.32 18.98
CA ILE A 140 -14.27 -7.94 17.73
C ILE A 140 -13.25 -9.01 17.35
N LEU A 141 -13.72 -10.24 17.14
CA LEU A 141 -12.92 -11.37 16.72
C LEU A 141 -12.75 -11.33 15.20
N PHE A 142 -11.74 -10.59 14.75
CA PHE A 142 -11.20 -10.81 13.42
C PHE A 142 -10.54 -12.18 13.39
N ASP A 143 -11.10 -13.10 12.63
CA ASP A 143 -10.76 -14.53 12.61
C ASP A 143 -10.32 -15.01 11.22
N VAL A 144 -10.43 -14.16 10.19
CA VAL A 144 -9.93 -14.43 8.84
C VAL A 144 -8.99 -13.32 8.38
N VAL A 145 -7.71 -13.65 8.19
CA VAL A 145 -6.72 -12.77 7.55
C VAL A 145 -6.87 -12.89 6.04
N ARG A 146 -7.15 -11.77 5.36
CA ARG A 146 -7.15 -11.68 3.89
C ARG A 146 -5.76 -11.37 3.34
N MET A 147 -5.02 -10.48 4.01
CA MET A 147 -3.68 -10.07 3.60
C MET A 147 -2.76 -9.89 4.80
N THR A 148 -1.51 -10.34 4.68
CA THR A 148 -0.41 -9.99 5.60
C THR A 148 0.92 -10.07 4.86
N THR A 149 1.79 -9.08 5.05
CA THR A 149 3.11 -9.01 4.40
C THR A 149 4.25 -9.29 5.38
N GLY A 150 5.28 -10.05 4.93
CA GLY A 150 6.58 -10.16 5.58
C GLY A 150 6.60 -10.50 7.08
N GLY A 151 5.58 -11.17 7.64
CA GLY A 151 5.49 -11.42 9.09
C GLY A 151 5.37 -10.16 9.95
N SER A 152 5.04 -9.00 9.36
CA SER A 152 4.95 -7.70 10.05
C SER A 152 3.81 -7.62 11.07
N PHE A 153 2.90 -8.59 11.04
CA PHE A 153 1.71 -8.64 11.90
C PHE A 153 1.45 -10.04 12.42
N THR A 154 0.81 -10.14 13.57
CA THR A 154 0.25 -11.39 14.09
C THR A 154 -1.14 -11.13 14.62
N LEU A 155 -2.10 -11.95 14.19
CA LEU A 155 -3.49 -11.89 14.66
C LEU A 155 -3.73 -12.97 15.70
N THR A 156 -4.19 -12.60 16.90
CA THR A 156 -4.58 -13.56 17.95
C THR A 156 -5.86 -13.06 18.62
N ALA A 157 -6.94 -13.84 18.53
CA ALA A 157 -8.23 -13.54 19.17
C ALA A 157 -8.76 -12.11 18.88
N GLY A 158 -8.65 -11.65 17.64
CA GLY A 158 -9.08 -10.30 17.23
C GLY A 158 -8.10 -9.18 17.57
N GLU A 159 -6.96 -9.49 18.16
CA GLU A 159 -5.90 -8.54 18.50
C GLU A 159 -4.74 -8.65 17.51
N VAL A 160 -4.33 -7.51 16.93
CA VAL A 160 -3.26 -7.40 15.93
C VAL A 160 -1.99 -6.90 16.61
N THR A 161 -0.99 -7.77 16.71
CA THR A 161 0.35 -7.41 17.22
C THR A 161 1.22 -6.92 16.08
N ILE A 162 1.91 -5.80 16.29
CA ILE A 162 2.88 -5.23 15.36
C ILE A 162 4.25 -5.87 15.57
N ASN A 163 4.80 -6.49 14.53
CA ASN A 163 6.12 -7.12 14.55
C ASN A 163 7.19 -6.27 13.86
N SER A 164 6.79 -5.17 13.21
CA SER A 164 7.70 -4.24 12.55
C SER A 164 7.25 -2.80 12.79
N GLU A 165 8.13 -1.94 13.27
CA GLU A 165 7.82 -0.53 13.52
C GLU A 165 7.50 0.20 12.21
N ASP A 166 6.45 1.01 12.19
CA ASP A 166 6.13 1.92 11.09
C ASP A 166 5.06 2.95 11.49
N THR A 167 4.76 3.89 10.59
CA THR A 167 3.52 4.64 10.64
C THR A 167 2.46 3.98 9.76
N TYR A 168 1.34 3.60 10.39
CA TYR A 168 0.22 2.94 9.72
C TYR A 168 -0.98 3.87 9.58
N VAL A 169 -1.63 3.81 8.42
CA VAL A 169 -3.03 4.17 8.29
C VAL A 169 -3.84 2.95 8.75
N ILE A 170 -4.58 3.10 9.84
CA ILE A 170 -5.40 2.05 10.43
C ILE A 170 -6.85 2.39 10.14
N LEU A 171 -7.56 1.46 9.53
CA LEU A 171 -8.97 1.61 9.21
C LEU A 171 -9.74 0.44 9.76
N PHE A 172 -10.94 0.70 10.23
CA PHE A 172 -11.84 -0.37 10.61
C PHE A 172 -13.28 -0.01 10.26
N SER A 173 -14.04 -1.04 9.91
CA SER A 173 -15.48 -0.97 9.69
C SER A 173 -16.15 -1.96 10.65
N VAL A 174 -17.27 -1.55 11.24
CA VAL A 174 -18.07 -2.43 12.09
C VAL A 174 -19.50 -2.41 11.61
N THR A 175 -20.00 -3.59 11.28
CA THR A 175 -21.41 -3.80 11.00
C THR A 175 -22.07 -4.47 12.19
N THR A 176 -23.14 -3.85 12.69
CA THR A 176 -23.96 -4.39 13.77
C THR A 176 -25.41 -4.54 13.35
N ASP A 177 -26.14 -5.37 14.08
CA ASP A 177 -27.55 -5.70 13.89
C ASP A 177 -28.24 -5.87 15.26
N ILE A 178 -29.58 -5.83 15.28
CA ILE A 178 -30.37 -6.27 16.44
C ILE A 178 -30.61 -7.77 16.32
N ASP A 179 -30.04 -8.55 17.23
CA ASP A 179 -30.16 -10.02 17.26
C ASP A 179 -31.55 -10.49 17.66
N VAL A 180 -32.06 -9.94 18.78
CA VAL A 180 -33.36 -10.30 19.37
C VAL A 180 -34.01 -9.08 19.99
N PHE A 181 -35.35 -9.05 19.93
CA PHE A 181 -36.25 -7.97 20.38
C PHE A 181 -36.35 -6.78 19.42
N ASN A 182 -37.59 -6.35 19.14
CA ASN A 182 -37.92 -5.26 18.21
C ASN A 182 -37.65 -3.86 18.82
N GLN A 183 -36.52 -3.69 19.51
CA GLN A 183 -36.16 -2.47 20.23
C GLN A 183 -34.89 -1.87 19.63
N PRO A 184 -34.85 -0.55 19.40
CA PRO A 184 -33.66 0.10 18.86
C PRO A 184 -32.52 0.09 19.89
N ALA A 185 -31.31 0.04 19.38
CA ALA A 185 -30.09 0.18 20.16
C ALA A 185 -29.01 0.86 19.34
N ILE A 186 -28.02 1.41 20.04
CA ILE A 186 -26.82 1.92 19.42
C ILE A 186 -25.65 1.06 19.85
N SER A 187 -24.85 0.62 18.88
CA SER A 187 -23.49 0.18 19.16
C SER A 187 -22.51 1.31 18.95
N ARG A 188 -21.55 1.40 19.87
CA ARG A 188 -20.36 2.22 19.72
C ARG A 188 -19.16 1.32 19.58
N SER A 189 -18.30 1.61 18.61
CA SER A 189 -17.04 0.89 18.39
C SER A 189 -15.87 1.87 18.33
N TRP A 190 -14.67 1.42 18.72
CA TRP A 190 -13.46 2.23 18.71
C TRP A 190 -12.20 1.37 18.61
N LEU A 191 -11.10 2.01 18.21
CA LEU A 191 -9.77 1.39 18.16
C LEU A 191 -9.07 1.59 19.51
N GLU A 192 -8.50 0.51 20.05
CA GLU A 192 -7.59 0.56 21.19
C GLU A 192 -6.18 0.13 20.79
N VAL A 193 -5.18 0.64 21.51
CA VAL A 193 -3.79 0.19 21.44
C VAL A 193 -3.26 -0.12 22.83
N ASP A 194 -2.58 -1.25 22.97
CA ASP A 194 -1.74 -1.57 24.12
C ASP A 194 -0.28 -1.27 23.75
N THR A 195 0.34 -0.35 24.48
CA THR A 195 1.75 0.05 24.33
C THR A 195 2.65 -0.62 25.37
N GLY A 196 2.16 -1.66 26.05
CA GLY A 196 2.82 -2.35 27.18
C GLY A 196 2.28 -1.97 28.56
N SER A 197 1.30 -1.06 28.63
CA SER A 197 0.67 -0.59 29.88
C SER A 197 -0.83 -0.89 29.94
N GLY A 198 -1.32 -1.76 29.07
CA GLY A 198 -2.73 -2.02 28.86
C GLY A 198 -3.33 -1.16 27.75
N PHE A 199 -4.53 -1.56 27.33
CA PHE A 199 -5.24 -0.95 26.21
C PHE A 199 -5.80 0.44 26.54
N ASN A 200 -5.54 1.38 25.63
CA ASN A 200 -6.11 2.73 25.65
C ASN A 200 -6.84 3.01 24.34
N ALA A 201 -8.01 3.65 24.43
CA ALA A 201 -8.75 4.10 23.26
C ALA A 201 -7.97 5.18 22.51
N ILE A 202 -7.86 5.04 21.19
CA ILE A 202 -7.25 6.05 20.34
C ILE A 202 -8.30 7.14 20.07
N ALA A 203 -8.01 8.38 20.48
CA ALA A 203 -8.93 9.49 20.29
C ALA A 203 -9.24 9.72 18.79
N GLY A 204 -10.47 10.14 18.49
CA GLY A 204 -10.92 10.32 17.10
C GLY A 204 -11.27 9.01 16.37
N SER A 205 -11.29 7.86 17.06
CA SER A 205 -11.60 6.55 16.46
C SER A 205 -13.00 6.02 16.77
N TYR A 206 -13.85 6.79 17.46
CA TYR A 206 -15.19 6.32 17.80
C TYR A 206 -16.10 6.32 16.57
N VAL A 207 -16.86 5.23 16.39
CA VAL A 207 -17.92 5.10 15.39
C VAL A 207 -19.20 4.57 16.03
N PHE A 208 -20.34 4.94 15.45
CA PHE A 208 -21.67 4.62 15.97
C PHE A 208 -22.57 4.07 14.87
N ASN A 209 -23.28 2.99 15.20
CA ASN A 209 -24.36 2.42 14.39
C ASN A 209 -25.66 2.52 15.19
N HIS A 210 -26.74 2.90 14.52
CA HIS A 210 -28.09 2.89 15.09
C HIS A 210 -28.90 1.73 14.52
N ASN A 211 -29.06 0.68 15.30
CA ASN A 211 -29.74 -0.53 14.87
C ASN A 211 -31.21 -0.46 15.30
N GLN A 212 -32.15 -0.50 14.36
CA GLN A 212 -33.57 -0.22 14.67
C GLN A 212 -34.31 -1.46 15.23
N ASN A 213 -34.25 -2.60 14.54
CA ASN A 213 -34.89 -3.84 14.95
C ASN A 213 -34.38 -5.07 14.15
N VAL A 214 -34.82 -6.27 14.53
CA VAL A 214 -34.41 -7.57 13.95
C VAL A 214 -34.69 -7.78 12.46
N THR A 215 -35.48 -6.94 11.81
CA THR A 215 -35.81 -7.07 10.38
C THR A 215 -35.14 -6.00 9.53
N VAL A 216 -34.74 -4.89 10.14
CA VAL A 216 -34.10 -3.75 9.48
C VAL A 216 -33.05 -3.12 10.41
N GLY A 217 -32.14 -3.94 10.91
CA GLY A 217 -31.21 -3.55 11.99
C GLY A 217 -29.80 -3.28 11.51
N GLU A 218 -29.41 -3.82 10.35
CA GLU A 218 -28.03 -3.81 9.90
C GLU A 218 -27.56 -2.41 9.50
N GLN A 219 -26.45 -1.99 10.10
CA GLN A 219 -25.77 -0.75 9.75
C GLN A 219 -24.26 -0.92 9.84
N THR A 220 -23.54 -0.31 8.89
CA THR A 220 -22.08 -0.26 8.86
C THR A 220 -21.58 1.16 9.10
N ALA A 221 -20.67 1.30 10.05
CA ALA A 221 -19.89 2.52 10.25
C ALA A 221 -18.40 2.22 10.15
N SER A 222 -17.63 3.18 9.65
CA SER A 222 -16.18 3.07 9.56
C SER A 222 -15.48 4.37 9.91
N THR A 223 -14.21 4.26 10.28
CA THR A 223 -13.33 5.40 10.50
C THR A 223 -11.88 4.98 10.27
N HIS A 224 -10.97 5.94 10.46
CA HIS A 224 -9.56 5.81 10.18
C HIS A 224 -8.72 6.67 11.13
N VAL A 225 -7.49 6.23 11.34
CA VAL A 225 -6.48 6.90 12.17
C VAL A 225 -5.09 6.71 11.55
N ILE A 226 -4.22 7.71 11.65
CA ILE A 226 -2.78 7.48 11.45
C ILE A 226 -2.10 7.34 12.80
N HIS A 227 -1.39 6.22 13.00
CA HIS A 227 -0.68 5.95 14.25
C HIS A 227 0.74 5.44 13.99
N ALA A 228 1.72 6.00 14.71
CA ALA A 228 3.10 5.52 14.70
C ALA A 228 3.20 4.34 15.68
N ALA A 229 3.29 3.13 15.13
CA ALA A 229 3.29 1.90 15.91
C ALA A 229 4.71 1.38 16.13
N GLN A 230 5.00 0.97 17.35
CA GLN A 230 6.25 0.29 17.70
C GLN A 230 6.06 -1.22 17.66
N ILE A 231 7.17 -1.96 17.56
CA ILE A 231 7.17 -3.42 17.72
C ILE A 231 6.58 -3.77 19.09
N GLY A 232 5.69 -4.77 19.11
CA GLY A 232 5.00 -5.24 20.30
C GLY A 232 3.72 -4.47 20.64
N TYR A 233 3.38 -3.38 19.93
CA TYR A 233 2.08 -2.75 20.10
C TYR A 233 0.97 -3.70 19.66
N ILE A 234 -0.12 -3.74 20.43
CA ILE A 234 -1.28 -4.60 20.16
C ILE A 234 -2.49 -3.72 19.90
N TYR A 235 -3.17 -3.93 18.78
CA TYR A 235 -4.37 -3.19 18.41
C TYR A 235 -5.59 -4.09 18.44
N ARG A 236 -6.73 -3.50 18.78
CA ARG A 236 -8.02 -4.20 18.68
C ARG A 236 -9.16 -3.23 18.46
N VAL A 237 -10.23 -3.71 17.85
CA VAL A 237 -11.49 -2.97 17.78
C VAL A 237 -12.39 -3.46 18.91
N ARG A 238 -12.85 -2.52 19.72
CA ARG A 238 -13.85 -2.75 20.76
C ARG A 238 -15.21 -2.33 20.25
N THR A 239 -16.22 -3.04 20.72
CA THR A 239 -17.62 -2.69 20.46
C THR A 239 -18.44 -2.91 21.72
N GLN A 240 -19.45 -2.06 21.94
CA GLN A 240 -20.40 -2.20 23.03
C GLN A 240 -21.77 -1.65 22.64
N ARG A 241 -22.83 -2.12 23.30
CA ARG A 241 -24.13 -1.45 23.27
C ARG A 241 -24.02 -0.19 24.11
N PHE A 242 -24.10 0.94 23.43
CA PHE A 242 -23.95 2.27 24.02
C PHE A 242 -25.26 2.80 24.59
N ALA A 243 -26.35 2.65 23.83
CA ALA A 243 -27.68 3.12 24.23
C ALA A 243 -28.79 2.18 23.72
N GLY A 244 -30.01 2.40 24.21
CA GLY A 244 -31.19 1.58 23.89
C GLY A 244 -31.25 0.24 24.62
N SER A 245 -32.26 -0.56 24.29
CA SER A 245 -32.58 -1.81 25.00
C SER A 245 -32.50 -3.06 24.13
N GLY A 246 -32.37 -2.90 22.81
CA GLY A 246 -32.17 -4.01 21.87
C GLY A 246 -30.91 -4.83 22.17
N SER A 247 -30.94 -6.11 21.81
CA SER A 247 -29.76 -6.98 21.87
C SER A 247 -28.94 -6.79 20.60
N VAL A 248 -27.73 -6.26 20.71
CA VAL A 248 -26.90 -5.95 19.53
C VAL A 248 -25.97 -7.12 19.24
N ARG A 249 -25.69 -7.39 17.96
CA ARG A 249 -24.63 -8.32 17.54
C ARG A 249 -23.80 -7.72 16.41
N THR A 250 -22.58 -8.21 16.20
CA THR A 250 -21.84 -7.98 14.95
C THR A 250 -22.38 -8.88 13.84
N VAL A 251 -22.30 -8.41 12.58
CA VAL A 251 -22.67 -9.19 11.40
C VAL A 251 -21.44 -9.87 10.83
N ALA A 252 -21.53 -11.18 10.62
CA ALA A 252 -20.47 -11.99 10.01
C ALA A 252 -20.10 -11.47 8.61
N ALA A 253 -18.80 -11.51 8.30
CA ALA A 253 -18.20 -11.05 7.05
C ALA A 253 -18.43 -9.57 6.69
N ALA A 254 -18.82 -8.73 7.66
CA ALA A 254 -19.14 -7.32 7.43
C ALA A 254 -18.40 -6.34 8.38
N SER A 255 -17.46 -6.84 9.19
CA SER A 255 -16.57 -5.99 10.01
C SER A 255 -15.12 -6.31 9.66
N SER A 256 -14.30 -5.29 9.40
CA SER A 256 -12.90 -5.44 9.01
C SER A 256 -11.97 -4.50 9.77
N ILE A 257 -10.68 -4.88 9.82
CA ILE A 257 -9.58 -4.03 10.27
C ILE A 257 -8.43 -4.14 9.26
N THR A 258 -7.82 -3.01 8.94
CA THR A 258 -6.78 -2.93 7.92
C THR A 258 -5.68 -1.97 8.36
N PHE A 259 -4.44 -2.35 8.10
CA PHE A 259 -3.23 -1.55 8.32
C PHE A 259 -2.51 -1.42 6.99
N VAL A 260 -2.17 -0.19 6.62
CA VAL A 260 -1.37 0.08 5.42
C VAL A 260 -0.25 1.03 5.80
N THR A 261 0.99 0.71 5.43
CA THR A 261 2.11 1.65 5.55
C THR A 261 1.83 2.90 4.76
N SER A 262 2.12 4.02 5.39
CA SER A 262 1.64 5.31 4.96
C SER A 262 2.60 6.02 3.97
N GLY A 263 3.64 5.33 3.49
CA GLY A 263 4.65 5.88 2.58
C GLY A 263 5.17 4.92 1.50
N PRO A 264 5.82 5.46 0.46
CA PRO A 264 6.39 4.67 -0.62
C PRO A 264 7.57 3.84 -0.11
N SER A 265 7.57 2.55 -0.45
CA SER A 265 8.76 1.70 -0.40
C SER A 265 9.76 2.25 -1.42
N THR A 266 10.94 2.67 -0.98
CA THR A 266 12.01 3.00 -1.92
C THR A 266 12.74 1.74 -2.34
N THR A 267 12.98 1.62 -3.63
CA THR A 267 14.04 0.76 -4.17
C THR A 267 15.36 1.51 -4.03
N ALA A 268 16.31 0.93 -3.29
CA ALA A 268 17.69 1.36 -3.39
C ALA A 268 18.18 1.05 -4.82
N LEU A 269 18.71 2.05 -5.50
CA LEU A 269 19.39 1.83 -6.78
C LEU A 269 20.82 1.39 -6.47
N THR A 270 21.17 0.17 -6.82
CA THR A 270 22.57 -0.28 -6.83
C THR A 270 23.03 -0.31 -8.29
N ILE A 271 24.01 0.53 -8.62
CA ILE A 271 24.70 0.46 -9.91
C ILE A 271 25.99 -0.33 -9.67
N GLN A 272 26.19 -1.41 -10.42
CA GLN A 272 27.44 -2.17 -10.44
C GLN A 272 27.95 -2.15 -11.89
N ASP A 273 29.17 -1.65 -12.08
CA ASP A 273 29.89 -1.78 -13.34
C ASP A 273 30.61 -3.14 -13.34
N GLU A 274 30.29 -4.00 -14.32
CA GLU A 274 30.90 -5.33 -14.48
C GLU A 274 32.13 -5.30 -15.42
N SER A 275 32.58 -4.13 -15.89
CA SER A 275 33.73 -4.06 -16.77
C SER A 275 35.05 -4.16 -16.01
N SER A 276 35.98 -4.98 -16.53
CA SER A 276 37.24 -5.35 -15.86
C SER A 276 38.30 -4.23 -15.83
N ASN A 277 37.99 -3.01 -16.26
CA ASN A 277 38.89 -1.86 -16.23
C ASN A 277 38.09 -0.57 -16.36
N ILE A 278 37.70 0.02 -15.24
CA ILE A 278 37.46 1.46 -15.20
C ILE A 278 38.85 2.11 -15.39
N GLY A 279 39.11 2.68 -16.58
CA GLY A 279 40.42 3.25 -16.96
C GLY A 279 40.95 4.30 -15.97
N SER A 280 42.23 4.70 -16.06
CA SER A 280 42.75 5.72 -15.14
C SER A 280 42.05 7.07 -15.35
N PHE A 281 41.22 7.50 -14.40
CA PHE A 281 40.61 8.83 -14.40
C PHE A 281 41.45 9.79 -13.57
N THR A 282 41.53 11.04 -14.00
CA THR A 282 42.06 12.12 -13.14
C THR A 282 41.00 12.65 -12.16
N THR A 283 39.71 12.41 -12.42
CA THR A 283 38.57 12.81 -11.57
C THR A 283 37.35 11.98 -11.94
N LEU A 284 36.72 11.34 -10.95
CA LEU A 284 35.42 10.65 -11.07
C LEU A 284 34.46 11.33 -10.08
N ASN A 285 33.50 12.09 -10.59
CA ASN A 285 32.59 12.89 -9.77
C ASN A 285 31.24 12.21 -9.66
N PHE A 286 30.87 11.79 -8.45
CA PHE A 286 29.51 11.38 -8.16
C PHE A 286 28.75 12.57 -7.58
N VAL A 287 27.81 13.10 -8.36
CA VAL A 287 27.07 14.32 -8.02
C VAL A 287 25.62 13.99 -7.67
N GLY A 288 25.22 14.38 -6.47
CA GLY A 288 23.85 14.30 -5.96
C GLY A 288 23.84 14.54 -4.45
N ALA A 289 22.81 15.20 -3.91
CA ALA A 289 22.74 15.61 -2.50
C ALA A 289 22.80 14.43 -1.49
N ASN A 290 22.69 13.19 -1.98
CA ASN A 290 22.74 11.97 -1.19
C ASN A 290 23.73 10.94 -1.74
N VAL A 291 24.65 11.36 -2.59
CA VAL A 291 25.70 10.48 -3.11
C VAL A 291 26.98 10.79 -2.37
N THR A 292 27.48 9.82 -1.63
CA THR A 292 28.79 9.86 -0.99
C THR A 292 29.70 8.87 -1.71
N ALA A 293 30.80 9.36 -2.26
CA ALA A 293 31.83 8.51 -2.83
C ALA A 293 33.04 8.51 -1.89
N THR A 294 33.46 7.34 -1.45
CA THR A 294 34.64 7.17 -0.60
C THR A 294 35.67 6.33 -1.35
N ASP A 295 36.93 6.76 -1.36
CA ASP A 295 38.02 5.93 -1.88
C ASP A 295 38.22 4.74 -0.93
N ALA A 296 37.98 3.52 -1.42
CA ALA A 296 38.22 2.29 -0.66
C ALA A 296 39.68 1.79 -0.81
N GLY A 297 40.50 2.50 -1.59
CA GLY A 297 41.86 2.10 -1.97
C GLY A 297 41.89 1.16 -3.19
N GLY A 298 43.08 0.96 -3.77
CA GLY A 298 43.28 0.01 -4.87
C GLY A 298 42.60 0.36 -6.19
N GLY A 299 42.15 1.61 -6.37
CA GLY A 299 41.39 2.04 -7.55
C GLY A 299 39.89 1.77 -7.47
N VAL A 300 39.36 1.45 -6.28
CA VAL A 300 37.94 1.20 -6.03
C VAL A 300 37.32 2.38 -5.29
N ALA A 301 36.25 2.95 -5.84
CA ALA A 301 35.40 3.92 -5.15
C ALA A 301 34.15 3.21 -4.60
N GLU A 302 33.86 3.38 -3.31
CA GLU A 302 32.59 2.99 -2.71
C GLU A 302 31.59 4.14 -2.88
N ILE A 303 30.52 3.91 -3.65
CA ILE A 303 29.48 4.90 -3.90
C ILE A 303 28.25 4.53 -3.06
N ASN A 304 28.00 5.32 -2.03
CA ASN A 304 26.80 5.23 -1.22
C ASN A 304 25.80 6.28 -1.68
N VAL A 305 24.79 5.83 -2.44
CA VAL A 305 23.59 6.63 -2.75
C VAL A 305 22.59 6.37 -1.64
N THR A 306 22.47 7.30 -0.70
CA THR A 306 21.36 7.25 0.26
C THR A 306 20.10 7.63 -0.52
N ALA A 307 19.13 6.73 -0.59
CA ALA A 307 17.87 7.07 -1.24
C ALA A 307 17.29 8.33 -0.58
N GLN A 308 17.04 9.38 -1.37
CA GLN A 308 16.33 10.55 -0.87
C GLN A 308 14.89 10.15 -0.58
N THR A 309 14.63 9.68 0.63
CA THR A 309 13.27 9.45 1.07
C THR A 309 12.65 10.81 1.29
N THR A 310 11.81 11.28 0.37
CA THR A 310 10.84 12.30 0.76
C THR A 310 9.95 11.61 1.78
N PRO A 311 9.97 12.02 3.07
CA PRO A 311 9.14 11.38 4.08
C PRO A 311 7.69 11.46 3.62
N PRO A 312 6.88 10.44 3.92
CA PRO A 312 5.51 10.44 3.44
C PRO A 312 4.72 11.58 4.07
N ARG A 313 4.10 12.41 3.23
CA ARG A 313 3.33 13.58 3.67
C ARG A 313 1.97 13.14 4.20
N GLN A 314 1.72 13.39 5.47
CA GLN A 314 0.57 12.89 6.19
C GLN A 314 0.01 13.91 7.15
N PHE A 315 -1.30 13.92 7.23
CA PHE A 315 -2.04 14.75 8.17
C PHE A 315 -3.22 13.98 8.71
N ASP A 316 -3.43 14.05 10.01
CA ASP A 316 -4.55 13.39 10.66
C ASP A 316 -5.07 14.26 11.80
N VAL A 317 -6.35 14.60 11.74
CA VAL A 317 -7.05 15.43 12.73
C VAL A 317 -8.37 14.82 13.12
N TYR A 318 -8.85 15.17 14.31
CA TYR A 318 -10.19 14.86 14.76
C TYR A 318 -10.84 16.04 15.47
N ALA A 319 -12.17 15.99 15.56
CA ALA A 319 -12.95 16.96 16.31
C ALA A 319 -13.00 16.54 17.79
N SER A 320 -12.35 17.28 18.69
CA SER A 320 -12.40 17.00 20.14
C SER A 320 -13.60 17.65 20.84
N THR A 321 -14.35 18.48 20.13
CA THR A 321 -15.47 19.26 20.66
C THR A 321 -16.71 19.04 19.80
N ALA A 322 -17.86 18.84 20.44
CA ALA A 322 -19.15 18.78 19.77
C ALA A 322 -19.58 20.17 19.26
N GLN A 323 -20.23 20.25 18.11
CA GLN A 323 -20.81 21.48 17.57
C GLN A 323 -22.29 21.29 17.30
N LEU A 324 -23.12 22.20 17.80
CA LEU A 324 -24.52 22.29 17.39
C LEU A 324 -24.61 22.93 16.00
N PHE A 325 -25.52 22.42 15.18
CA PHE A 325 -25.85 23.01 13.89
C PHE A 325 -27.31 22.75 13.51
N SER A 326 -27.74 23.39 12.42
CA SER A 326 -29.10 23.31 11.92
C SER A 326 -29.07 23.26 10.38
N ASN A 327 -30.05 23.88 9.71
CA ASN A 327 -30.15 23.95 8.26
C ASN A 327 -29.15 24.92 7.59
N THR A 328 -28.25 25.54 8.36
CA THR A 328 -27.13 26.33 7.83
C THR A 328 -25.85 25.50 7.89
N PRO A 329 -25.15 25.30 6.75
CA PRO A 329 -23.92 24.54 6.77
C PRO A 329 -22.85 25.16 7.68
N ILE A 330 -22.21 24.34 8.51
CA ILE A 330 -21.05 24.71 9.32
C ILE A 330 -19.81 23.96 8.86
N THR A 331 -18.63 24.43 9.27
CA THR A 331 -17.39 23.67 9.14
C THR A 331 -17.26 22.76 10.37
N VAL A 332 -17.04 21.47 10.14
CA VAL A 332 -16.70 20.53 11.21
C VAL A 332 -15.37 20.98 11.83
N LEU A 333 -15.39 21.24 13.13
CA LEU A 333 -14.27 21.78 13.89
C LEU A 333 -13.29 20.67 14.26
N TYR A 334 -12.54 20.20 13.26
CA TYR A 334 -11.32 19.45 13.50
C TYR A 334 -10.32 20.39 14.18
N ASN A 335 -10.04 20.16 15.45
CA ASN A 335 -9.26 21.05 16.31
C ASN A 335 -8.13 20.34 17.05
N THR A 336 -8.00 19.02 16.89
CA THR A 336 -6.89 18.27 17.47
C THR A 336 -6.14 17.51 16.39
N VAL A 337 -4.84 17.77 16.30
CA VAL A 337 -3.91 17.10 15.39
C VAL A 337 -3.41 15.82 16.07
N ARG A 338 -3.65 14.67 15.44
CA ARG A 338 -3.01 13.38 15.79
C ARG A 338 -1.66 13.25 15.11
N ARG A 339 -1.57 13.72 13.86
CA ARG A 339 -0.34 13.68 13.08
C ARG A 339 -0.27 14.85 12.09
N ASN A 340 0.92 15.42 11.96
CA ASN A 340 1.25 16.37 10.91
C ASN A 340 2.74 16.25 10.59
N THR A 341 3.09 15.92 9.35
CA THR A 341 4.49 15.80 8.91
C THR A 341 5.12 17.14 8.55
N GLY A 342 4.36 18.24 8.63
CA GLY A 342 4.83 19.62 8.45
C GLY A 342 4.23 20.34 7.24
N GLU A 343 3.58 19.61 6.34
CA GLU A 343 3.06 20.15 5.07
C GLU A 343 1.63 20.70 5.15
N PHE A 344 1.06 20.76 6.36
CA PHE A 344 -0.32 21.15 6.57
C PHE A 344 -0.45 22.15 7.72
N VAL A 345 -1.41 23.07 7.59
CA VAL A 345 -1.77 24.03 8.64
C VAL A 345 -3.24 23.83 9.01
N LEU A 346 -3.52 23.61 10.29
CA LEU A 346 -4.89 23.55 10.82
C LEU A 346 -5.30 24.91 11.37
N SER A 347 -6.43 25.45 10.91
CA SER A 347 -7.04 26.63 11.51
C SER A 347 -8.56 26.54 11.45
N SER A 348 -9.22 26.59 12.61
CA SER A 348 -10.70 26.64 12.70
C SER A 348 -11.42 25.51 11.92
N GLY A 349 -10.90 24.29 11.96
CA GLY A 349 -11.43 23.14 11.22
C GLY A 349 -11.09 23.10 9.72
N GLN A 350 -10.28 24.04 9.24
CA GLN A 350 -9.80 24.09 7.86
C GLN A 350 -8.33 23.64 7.79
N VAL A 351 -7.99 22.90 6.75
CA VAL A 351 -6.64 22.38 6.50
C VAL A 351 -6.08 23.06 5.27
N THR A 352 -5.05 23.87 5.42
CA THR A 352 -4.29 24.43 4.30
C THR A 352 -3.15 23.49 3.92
N VAL A 353 -3.07 23.11 2.65
CA VAL A 353 -2.00 22.27 2.10
C VAL A 353 -0.84 23.17 1.66
N ASN A 354 0.37 22.93 2.18
CA ASN A 354 1.56 23.68 1.78
C ASN A 354 2.35 22.98 0.67
N ALA A 355 2.26 21.65 0.59
CA ALA A 355 3.01 20.85 -0.38
C ALA A 355 2.06 20.19 -1.39
N PRO A 356 2.05 20.64 -2.66
CA PRO A 356 1.17 20.09 -3.67
C PRO A 356 1.51 18.63 -3.98
N ASP A 357 0.48 17.82 -4.12
CA ASP A 357 0.55 16.41 -4.54
C ASP A 357 -0.86 15.82 -4.71
N TYR A 358 -0.93 14.55 -5.10
CA TYR A 358 -2.09 13.71 -4.94
C TYR A 358 -2.16 13.14 -3.50
N TYR A 359 -3.31 13.34 -2.87
CA TYR A 359 -3.60 12.81 -1.55
C TYR A 359 -4.84 11.91 -1.59
N LEU A 360 -4.76 10.77 -0.91
CA LEU A 360 -5.91 10.04 -0.43
C LEU A 360 -6.45 10.81 0.77
N ILE A 361 -7.65 11.36 0.62
CA ILE A 361 -8.35 12.13 1.64
C ILE A 361 -9.46 11.26 2.20
N LEU A 362 -9.42 10.99 3.50
CA LEU A 362 -10.44 10.24 4.22
C LEU A 362 -11.13 11.17 5.21
N PHE A 363 -12.44 11.11 5.32
CA PHE A 363 -13.14 11.80 6.40
C PHE A 363 -14.33 11.00 6.91
N SER A 364 -14.58 11.13 8.21
CA SER A 364 -15.75 10.59 8.89
C SER A 364 -16.40 11.69 9.71
N VAL A 365 -17.74 11.73 9.69
CA VAL A 365 -18.52 12.67 10.50
C VAL A 365 -19.50 11.86 11.32
N THR A 366 -19.40 12.01 12.64
CA THR A 366 -20.33 11.40 13.58
C THR A 366 -21.26 12.47 14.12
N THR A 367 -22.55 12.22 14.00
CA THR A 367 -23.63 13.16 14.30
C THR A 367 -24.61 12.56 15.29
N ASP A 368 -25.38 13.43 15.95
CA ASP A 368 -26.45 13.08 16.88
C ASP A 368 -27.59 14.12 16.83
N ILE A 369 -28.76 13.77 17.37
CA ILE A 369 -29.82 14.71 17.73
C ILE A 369 -29.58 15.22 19.16
N ALA A 370 -29.09 16.45 19.31
CA ALA A 370 -28.85 17.07 20.61
C ALA A 370 -30.13 17.32 21.43
N SER A 371 -31.31 17.44 20.80
CA SER A 371 -32.58 17.63 21.52
C SER A 371 -33.83 17.32 20.70
N PHE A 372 -34.95 17.05 21.40
CA PHE A 372 -36.34 16.99 20.92
C PHE A 372 -36.88 15.67 20.31
N ASN A 373 -36.17 14.53 20.36
CA ASN A 373 -36.68 13.25 19.81
C ASN A 373 -37.25 13.37 18.37
N GLN A 374 -36.79 14.36 17.61
CA GLN A 374 -37.16 14.54 16.22
C GLN A 374 -36.02 14.03 15.34
N PRO A 375 -36.29 13.10 14.40
CA PRO A 375 -35.28 12.64 13.48
C PRO A 375 -34.76 13.77 12.57
N ALA A 376 -33.56 13.57 12.05
CA ALA A 376 -32.94 14.45 11.08
C ALA A 376 -31.98 13.69 10.16
N ILE A 377 -31.82 14.19 8.94
CA ILE A 377 -30.73 13.81 8.06
C ILE A 377 -29.64 14.85 8.13
N VAL A 378 -28.42 14.40 8.33
CA VAL A 378 -27.24 15.23 8.20
C VAL A 378 -26.53 14.89 6.90
N HIS A 379 -26.31 15.91 6.07
CA HIS A 379 -25.49 15.83 4.86
C HIS A 379 -24.14 16.48 5.16
N SER A 380 -23.06 15.76 4.84
CA SER A 380 -21.70 16.27 4.96
C SER A 380 -20.92 16.07 3.66
N TRP A 381 -20.00 16.99 3.35
CA TRP A 381 -19.20 16.95 2.12
C TRP A 381 -17.83 17.61 2.33
N LEU A 382 -16.91 17.32 1.42
CA LEU A 382 -15.59 17.97 1.38
C LEU A 382 -15.66 19.21 0.48
N GLU A 383 -15.07 20.31 0.93
CA GLU A 383 -14.82 21.50 0.09
C GLU A 383 -13.33 21.77 -0.05
N VAL A 384 -12.95 22.28 -1.22
CA VAL A 384 -11.65 22.86 -1.52
C VAL A 384 -11.87 24.29 -1.97
N ASN A 385 -11.24 25.26 -1.30
CA ASN A 385 -11.36 26.68 -1.63
C ASN A 385 -12.83 27.16 -1.70
N ASN A 386 -13.68 26.66 -0.80
CA ASN A 386 -15.13 26.89 -0.74
C ASN A 386 -15.95 26.26 -1.88
N VAL A 387 -15.39 25.34 -2.65
CA VAL A 387 -16.09 24.59 -3.70
C VAL A 387 -16.23 23.15 -3.25
N MET A 388 -17.46 22.62 -3.27
CA MET A 388 -17.71 21.20 -2.98
C MET A 388 -16.97 20.31 -3.96
N VAL A 389 -16.27 19.30 -3.45
CA VAL A 389 -15.66 18.25 -4.27
C VAL A 389 -16.77 17.29 -4.72
N PRO A 390 -17.06 17.16 -6.03
CA PRO A 390 -18.08 16.23 -6.52
C PRO A 390 -17.78 14.81 -6.06
N GLY A 391 -18.81 14.01 -5.82
CA GLY A 391 -18.65 12.65 -5.34
C GLY A 391 -18.13 12.53 -3.90
N SER A 392 -18.09 13.62 -3.12
CA SER A 392 -17.62 13.62 -1.72
C SER A 392 -18.75 13.49 -0.68
N SER A 393 -20.02 13.61 -1.08
CA SER A 393 -21.16 13.64 -0.17
C SER A 393 -21.31 12.35 0.65
N ILE A 394 -21.68 12.52 1.92
CA ILE A 394 -22.09 11.46 2.84
C ILE A 394 -23.33 11.90 3.64
N TYR A 395 -24.15 10.93 4.05
CA TYR A 395 -25.40 11.15 4.75
C TYR A 395 -25.51 10.24 5.97
N SER A 396 -26.14 10.76 7.02
CA SER A 396 -26.46 10.02 8.24
C SER A 396 -27.88 10.34 8.67
N HIS A 397 -28.64 9.34 9.11
CA HIS A 397 -29.97 9.52 9.70
C HIS A 397 -29.89 9.45 11.22
N ASN A 398 -30.11 10.56 11.91
CA ASN A 398 -30.12 10.58 13.36
C ASN A 398 -31.56 10.46 13.87
N ALA A 399 -31.88 9.39 14.61
CA ALA A 399 -33.28 9.03 14.89
C ALA A 399 -33.92 9.81 16.04
N SER A 400 -33.20 10.03 17.15
CA SER A 400 -33.70 10.71 18.36
C SER A 400 -32.53 11.11 19.27
N SER A 401 -32.77 11.86 20.35
CA SER A 401 -31.69 12.26 21.27
C SER A 401 -31.26 11.19 22.28
N VAL A 402 -31.86 10.00 22.22
CA VAL A 402 -31.50 8.85 23.08
C VAL A 402 -30.80 7.76 22.27
N VAL A 403 -31.13 7.68 20.98
CA VAL A 403 -30.61 6.70 20.04
C VAL A 403 -30.38 7.36 18.68
N GLY A 404 -29.59 8.44 18.63
CA GLY A 404 -29.39 9.24 17.42
C GLY A 404 -28.03 9.10 16.77
N GLU A 405 -27.03 8.61 17.50
CA GLU A 405 -25.64 8.64 17.10
C GLU A 405 -25.39 7.76 15.87
N GLN A 406 -24.83 8.35 14.83
CA GLN A 406 -24.42 7.64 13.62
C GLN A 406 -23.14 8.22 13.04
N THR A 407 -22.33 7.35 12.44
CA THR A 407 -21.12 7.74 11.72
C THR A 407 -21.28 7.44 10.23
N ALA A 408 -21.11 8.47 9.42
CA ALA A 408 -20.92 8.31 7.99
C ALA A 408 -19.47 8.64 7.63
N SER A 409 -18.91 7.93 6.65
CA SER A 409 -17.51 8.09 6.27
C SER A 409 -17.29 7.84 4.81
N THR A 410 -16.18 8.37 4.30
CA THR A 410 -15.78 8.17 2.93
C THR A 410 -14.33 8.57 2.64
N GLN A 411 -13.89 8.33 1.41
CA GLN A 411 -12.53 8.55 0.93
C GLN A 411 -12.53 9.02 -0.53
N LEU A 412 -11.54 9.81 -0.93
CA LEU A 412 -11.34 10.17 -2.34
C LEU A 412 -9.88 10.48 -2.61
N VAL A 413 -9.49 10.49 -3.88
CA VAL A 413 -8.18 10.98 -4.29
C VAL A 413 -8.32 12.35 -4.91
N HIS A 414 -7.53 13.31 -4.42
CA HIS A 414 -7.56 14.68 -4.90
C HIS A 414 -6.16 15.18 -5.24
N ASN A 415 -6.04 15.89 -6.36
CA ASN A 415 -4.84 16.64 -6.70
C ASN A 415 -4.88 17.99 -6.00
N THR A 416 -3.86 18.32 -5.23
CA THR A 416 -3.81 19.52 -4.41
C THR A 416 -2.75 20.48 -4.92
N SER A 417 -3.02 21.77 -4.77
CA SER A 417 -2.07 22.86 -4.96
C SER A 417 -1.60 23.41 -3.62
N SER A 418 -0.41 24.00 -3.58
CA SER A 418 0.01 24.79 -2.41
C SER A 418 -0.97 25.94 -2.19
N GLY A 419 -1.43 26.12 -0.95
CA GLY A 419 -2.43 27.10 -0.57
C GLY A 419 -3.88 26.60 -0.64
N ASP A 420 -4.15 25.40 -1.17
CA ASP A 420 -5.51 24.85 -1.17
C ASP A 420 -6.01 24.68 0.27
N VAL A 421 -7.25 25.13 0.51
CA VAL A 421 -7.91 25.07 1.80
C VAL A 421 -9.03 24.04 1.78
N PHE A 422 -8.83 22.95 2.52
CA PHE A 422 -9.80 21.88 2.69
C PHE A 422 -10.65 22.11 3.94
N ARG A 423 -11.93 21.77 3.85
CA ARG A 423 -12.81 21.67 5.02
C ARG A 423 -13.93 20.66 4.79
N VAL A 424 -14.37 20.01 5.85
CA VAL A 424 -15.61 19.22 5.82
C VAL A 424 -16.75 20.11 6.29
N ARG A 425 -17.80 20.19 5.47
CA ARG A 425 -19.03 20.89 5.80
C ARG A 425 -20.07 19.90 6.25
N THR A 426 -20.95 20.35 7.13
CA THR A 426 -22.08 19.55 7.59
C THR A 426 -23.30 20.44 7.79
N VAL A 427 -24.49 19.92 7.47
CA VAL A 427 -25.77 20.61 7.58
C VAL A 427 -26.88 19.63 7.91
N ARG A 428 -27.89 20.07 8.66
CA ARG A 428 -29.16 19.38 8.75
C ARG A 428 -29.90 19.53 7.41
N PHE A 429 -29.83 18.49 6.60
CA PHE A 429 -30.42 18.43 5.27
C PHE A 429 -31.94 18.29 5.31
N ALA A 430 -32.44 17.45 6.21
CA ALA A 430 -33.87 17.21 6.41
C ALA A 430 -34.21 16.92 7.88
N GLY A 431 -35.50 16.90 8.20
CA GLY A 431 -36.02 16.74 9.56
C GLY A 431 -35.95 18.03 10.40
N SER A 432 -36.25 17.91 11.69
CA SER A 432 -36.43 19.07 12.58
C SER A 432 -35.64 19.00 13.90
N GLY A 433 -34.99 17.88 14.20
CA GLY A 433 -34.14 17.74 15.39
C GLY A 433 -32.96 18.71 15.39
N ASN A 434 -32.55 19.17 16.58
CA ASN A 434 -31.31 19.93 16.71
C ASN A 434 -30.15 18.95 16.54
N THR A 435 -29.30 19.17 15.54
CA THR A 435 -28.22 18.24 15.21
C THR A 435 -26.91 18.69 15.85
N SER A 436 -26.05 17.73 16.19
CA SER A 436 -24.72 18.01 16.70
C SER A 436 -23.67 17.06 16.13
N THR A 437 -22.42 17.50 16.07
CA THR A 437 -21.29 16.57 15.90
C THR A 437 -20.89 15.98 17.25
N ILE A 438 -20.37 14.76 17.25
CA ILE A 438 -19.90 14.10 18.48
C ILE A 438 -18.40 14.31 18.65
N SER A 439 -17.98 14.66 19.88
CA SER A 439 -16.56 14.79 20.22
C SER A 439 -15.83 13.45 20.11
N SER A 440 -14.59 13.53 19.63
CA SER A 440 -13.69 12.40 19.39
C SER A 440 -14.19 11.32 18.42
N ALA A 441 -15.19 11.63 17.58
CA ALA A 441 -15.79 10.66 16.66
C ALA A 441 -15.82 11.11 15.19
N SER A 442 -15.35 12.32 14.88
CA SER A 442 -15.21 12.80 13.50
C SER A 442 -13.73 13.01 13.18
N SER A 443 -13.27 12.52 12.03
CA SER A 443 -11.86 12.57 11.62
C SER A 443 -11.69 13.07 10.18
N LEU A 444 -10.55 13.67 9.88
CA LEU A 444 -10.11 14.06 8.53
C LEU A 444 -8.62 13.75 8.39
N THR A 445 -8.27 13.06 7.31
CA THR A 445 -6.91 12.54 7.10
C THR A 445 -6.49 12.72 5.66
N PHE A 446 -5.21 13.05 5.47
CA PHE A 446 -4.52 13.15 4.20
C PHE A 446 -3.36 12.17 4.22
N VAL A 447 -3.28 11.33 3.19
CA VAL A 447 -2.16 10.42 2.98
C VAL A 447 -1.70 10.60 1.55
N ASN A 448 -0.47 11.05 1.36
CA ASN A 448 0.12 11.16 0.04
C ASN A 448 -0.01 9.82 -0.74
N THR A 449 -0.33 9.89 -2.03
CA THR A 449 -0.45 8.68 -2.87
C THR A 449 0.84 8.31 -3.60
N GLY A 450 1.97 8.99 -3.34
CA GLY A 450 3.24 8.73 -4.02
C GLY A 450 3.23 9.18 -5.48
N GLY A 451 2.54 10.29 -5.79
CA GLY A 451 2.07 10.64 -7.14
C GLY A 451 3.02 11.43 -8.01
N VAL A 452 4.17 11.92 -7.54
CA VAL A 452 5.11 12.65 -8.40
C VAL A 452 6.54 12.31 -8.02
N GLY A 453 7.26 11.72 -8.98
CA GLY A 453 8.69 11.45 -8.86
C GLY A 453 9.41 12.68 -8.34
N SER A 454 10.18 12.50 -7.27
CA SER A 454 11.14 13.50 -6.82
C SER A 454 11.95 13.94 -8.03
N THR A 455 11.83 15.22 -8.40
CA THR A 455 12.75 15.84 -9.33
C THR A 455 14.13 15.77 -8.68
N LEU A 456 15.02 14.94 -9.23
CA LEU A 456 16.41 14.92 -8.83
C LEU A 456 17.03 16.26 -9.24
N ALA A 457 17.20 17.16 -8.28
CA ALA A 457 17.92 18.40 -8.50
C ALA A 457 19.42 18.12 -8.32
N ILE A 458 20.17 18.14 -9.42
CA ILE A 458 21.64 18.12 -9.40
C ILE A 458 22.11 19.57 -9.23
N LYS A 459 22.89 19.86 -8.17
CA LYS A 459 23.58 21.13 -7.96
C LYS A 459 25.08 20.89 -7.77
N ASP A 460 25.88 21.77 -8.37
CA ASP A 460 27.32 21.85 -8.22
C ASP A 460 27.67 22.63 -6.93
N GLU A 461 28.48 22.04 -6.05
CA GLU A 461 28.96 22.69 -4.81
C GLU A 461 30.47 23.02 -4.84
N GLY A 462 31.09 23.06 -6.03
CA GLY A 462 32.50 23.42 -6.19
C GLY A 462 32.76 24.92 -6.37
N SER A 463 33.87 25.41 -5.79
CA SER A 463 34.38 26.79 -5.91
C SER A 463 34.36 27.34 -7.33
N SER A 464 34.11 28.67 -7.46
CA SER A 464 34.03 29.44 -8.71
C SER A 464 34.55 28.71 -9.96
N LEU A 465 33.60 28.18 -10.72
CA LEU A 465 33.80 27.76 -12.10
C LEU A 465 34.64 28.82 -12.83
N GLY A 466 35.83 28.45 -13.29
CA GLY A 466 36.74 29.35 -14.00
C GLY A 466 36.08 30.01 -15.22
N SER A 467 36.64 31.10 -15.73
CA SER A 467 36.06 31.80 -16.88
C SER A 467 35.96 30.86 -18.10
N PHE A 468 34.75 30.51 -18.50
CA PHE A 468 34.49 29.75 -19.72
C PHE A 468 33.95 30.70 -20.79
N ASN A 469 34.45 30.56 -22.03
CA ASN A 469 33.99 31.38 -23.15
C ASN A 469 32.64 30.92 -23.70
N THR A 470 32.23 29.68 -23.41
CA THR A 470 30.93 29.11 -23.78
C THR A 470 30.52 28.02 -22.81
N MET A 471 29.35 28.16 -22.19
CA MET A 471 28.66 27.13 -21.41
C MET A 471 27.37 26.80 -22.17
N ASN A 472 27.27 25.59 -22.72
CA ASN A 472 26.12 25.16 -23.53
C ASN A 472 25.29 24.16 -22.73
N PHE A 473 24.05 24.51 -22.41
CA PHE A 473 23.07 23.57 -21.89
C PHE A 473 22.27 23.02 -23.07
N VAL A 474 22.49 21.76 -23.44
CA VAL A 474 21.90 21.15 -24.64
C VAL A 474 20.83 20.15 -24.23
N GLY A 475 19.58 20.40 -24.62
CA GLY A 475 18.43 19.54 -24.37
C GLY A 475 17.13 20.31 -24.62
N ASN A 476 16.14 19.68 -25.26
CA ASN A 476 14.91 20.34 -25.72
C ASN A 476 14.02 20.92 -24.59
N ASN A 477 14.35 20.68 -23.32
CA ASN A 477 13.59 21.09 -22.14
C ASN A 477 14.46 21.80 -21.07
N ILE A 478 15.62 22.32 -21.45
CA ILE A 478 16.44 23.15 -20.56
C ILE A 478 16.22 24.62 -20.93
N ILE A 479 15.63 25.37 -20.01
CA ILE A 479 15.47 26.82 -20.15
C ILE A 479 16.53 27.48 -19.25
N ALA A 480 17.60 27.98 -19.87
CA ALA A 480 18.58 28.81 -19.19
C ALA A 480 18.16 30.29 -19.33
N THR A 481 17.88 30.95 -18.21
CA THR A 481 17.56 32.38 -18.17
C THR A 481 18.66 33.12 -17.42
N ASP A 482 19.27 34.11 -18.04
CA ASP A 482 20.25 34.97 -17.37
C ASP A 482 19.58 35.75 -16.23
N ALA A 483 20.08 35.60 -15.01
CA ALA A 483 19.57 36.29 -13.83
C ALA A 483 20.38 37.56 -13.50
N GLY A 484 21.45 37.83 -14.25
CA GLY A 484 22.42 38.89 -13.97
C GLY A 484 23.44 38.51 -12.90
N GLY A 485 24.51 39.32 -12.76
CA GLY A 485 25.53 39.12 -11.72
C GLY A 485 26.40 37.88 -11.88
N GLY A 486 26.46 37.28 -13.07
CA GLY A 486 27.17 36.02 -13.32
C GLY A 486 26.38 34.77 -12.92
N GLN A 487 25.08 34.88 -12.63
CA GLN A 487 24.20 33.74 -12.41
C GLN A 487 23.31 33.46 -13.64
N VAL A 488 23.20 32.18 -13.98
CA VAL A 488 22.22 31.66 -14.94
C VAL A 488 21.25 30.78 -14.18
N ASN A 489 19.96 31.10 -14.23
CA ASN A 489 18.89 30.24 -13.72
C ASN A 489 18.59 29.18 -14.78
N VAL A 490 19.04 27.96 -14.53
CA VAL A 490 18.75 26.81 -15.38
C VAL A 490 17.53 26.09 -14.82
N THR A 491 16.41 26.17 -15.52
CA THR A 491 15.21 25.39 -15.21
C THR A 491 15.28 24.09 -16.01
N VAL A 492 15.44 22.97 -15.30
CA VAL A 492 15.35 21.62 -15.86
C VAL A 492 14.02 21.03 -15.44
N SER A 493 13.11 20.87 -16.39
CA SER A 493 11.77 20.33 -16.15
C SER A 493 11.72 18.83 -16.41
N GLN A 494 12.53 18.00 -15.71
CA GLN A 494 12.44 16.53 -15.81
C GLN A 494 12.73 15.81 -14.50
N SER A 495 11.96 14.76 -14.22
CA SER A 495 12.02 13.88 -13.05
C SER A 495 12.70 12.53 -13.35
N THR A 496 13.77 12.52 -14.15
CA THR A 496 14.36 11.29 -14.72
C THR A 496 15.77 10.98 -14.20
N ILE A 497 16.14 9.69 -14.25
CA ILE A 497 17.51 9.17 -14.19
C ILE A 497 17.98 9.00 -15.64
N ASP A 498 19.05 9.69 -16.03
CA ASP A 498 19.74 9.45 -17.31
C ASP A 498 20.80 8.35 -17.10
N VAL A 499 20.75 7.28 -17.89
CA VAL A 499 21.89 6.36 -18.05
C VAL A 499 22.69 6.85 -19.26
N LYS A 500 23.91 7.34 -19.04
CA LYS A 500 24.85 7.75 -20.10
C LYS A 500 26.11 6.88 -19.99
N ASP A 501 26.55 6.34 -21.12
CA ASP A 501 27.90 5.80 -21.27
C ASP A 501 28.87 6.96 -21.52
N GLU A 502 29.86 7.14 -20.65
CA GLU A 502 30.91 8.16 -20.78
C GLU A 502 32.12 7.62 -21.56
N GLY A 503 31.92 7.22 -22.82
CA GLY A 503 33.11 6.81 -23.60
C GLY A 503 32.86 6.21 -24.97
N SER A 504 31.66 5.69 -25.24
CA SER A 504 31.28 5.20 -26.56
C SER A 504 29.78 5.37 -26.79
N THR A 505 29.35 5.26 -28.04
CA THR A 505 27.94 4.98 -28.30
C THR A 505 27.59 3.70 -27.54
N LEU A 506 26.67 3.80 -26.57
CA LEU A 506 25.91 2.67 -26.05
C LEU A 506 25.64 1.75 -27.24
N GLY A 507 26.24 0.55 -27.24
CA GLY A 507 26.06 -0.40 -28.35
C GLY A 507 24.56 -0.54 -28.65
N SER A 508 24.18 -0.80 -29.89
CA SER A 508 22.76 -0.97 -30.20
C SER A 508 22.23 -2.19 -29.42
N PHE A 509 21.67 -1.96 -28.25
CA PHE A 509 20.94 -2.99 -27.54
C PHE A 509 19.65 -3.17 -28.34
N THR A 510 19.42 -4.39 -28.82
CA THR A 510 18.14 -4.73 -29.43
C THR A 510 17.02 -4.74 -28.39
N ALA A 511 17.35 -4.84 -27.10
CA ALA A 511 16.45 -4.64 -25.98
C ALA A 511 17.23 -4.27 -24.70
N LEU A 512 16.83 -3.19 -24.03
CA LEU A 512 17.11 -2.95 -22.61
C LEU A 512 15.80 -3.23 -21.88
N ASP A 513 15.72 -4.36 -21.17
CA ASP A 513 14.50 -4.81 -20.52
C ASP A 513 14.53 -4.41 -19.04
N PHE A 514 13.65 -3.50 -18.65
CA PHE A 514 13.41 -3.22 -17.23
C PHE A 514 12.21 -4.05 -16.80
N VAL A 515 12.47 -5.08 -15.99
CA VAL A 515 11.44 -6.02 -15.55
C VAL A 515 10.78 -5.49 -14.26
N GLY A 516 9.48 -5.21 -14.30
CA GLY A 516 8.67 -4.86 -13.14
C GLY A 516 7.34 -4.19 -13.53
N ALA A 517 6.21 -4.63 -12.98
CA ALA A 517 4.87 -4.16 -13.37
C ALA A 517 4.64 -2.65 -13.14
N SER A 518 5.41 -2.04 -12.23
CA SER A 518 5.33 -0.61 -11.90
C SER A 518 6.41 0.25 -12.57
N VAL A 519 7.20 -0.34 -13.47
CA VAL A 519 8.28 0.34 -14.18
C VAL A 519 7.82 0.71 -15.58
N ASN A 520 7.57 2.00 -15.82
CA ASN A 520 7.30 2.49 -17.16
C ASN A 520 8.60 3.05 -17.76
N VAL A 521 9.00 2.52 -18.92
CA VAL A 521 10.20 2.93 -19.64
C VAL A 521 9.81 3.61 -20.93
N THR A 522 10.16 4.89 -21.06
CA THR A 522 9.96 5.63 -22.31
C THR A 522 11.32 5.89 -22.96
N ASP A 523 11.55 5.36 -24.16
CA ASP A 523 12.69 5.76 -24.99
C ASP A 523 12.45 7.19 -25.48
N LEU A 524 13.29 8.13 -25.05
CA LEU A 524 13.23 9.52 -25.48
C LEU A 524 14.09 9.77 -26.72
N GLY A 525 14.70 8.73 -27.28
CA GLY A 525 15.71 8.80 -28.34
C GLY A 525 17.08 9.18 -27.79
N GLY A 526 18.11 9.08 -28.65
CA GLY A 526 19.48 9.50 -28.30
C GLY A 526 20.16 8.67 -27.21
N GLY A 527 19.70 7.43 -26.98
CA GLY A 527 20.26 6.54 -25.96
C GLY A 527 19.75 6.83 -24.54
N VAL A 528 18.68 7.61 -24.37
CA VAL A 528 18.09 7.94 -23.06
C VAL A 528 16.77 7.21 -22.85
N ALA A 529 16.71 6.39 -21.79
CA ALA A 529 15.49 5.75 -21.33
C ALA A 529 15.00 6.41 -20.04
N GLN A 530 13.75 6.90 -20.03
CA GLN A 530 13.09 7.41 -18.84
C GLN A 530 12.47 6.25 -18.06
N VAL A 531 12.97 5.97 -16.86
CA VAL A 531 12.40 4.97 -15.94
C VAL A 531 11.56 5.68 -14.87
N ALA A 532 10.26 5.40 -14.82
CA ALA A 532 9.36 5.94 -13.81
C ALA A 532 8.74 4.82 -12.98
N MET A 533 8.86 4.92 -11.66
CA MET A 533 8.05 4.15 -10.72
C MET A 533 6.68 4.80 -10.63
N ILE A 534 5.63 4.12 -11.09
CA ILE A 534 4.27 4.66 -11.11
C ILE A 534 3.49 4.13 -9.91
N SER A 535 3.01 5.03 -9.05
CA SER A 535 1.94 4.72 -8.12
C SER A 535 0.62 4.53 -8.90
N HIS A 536 0.00 3.37 -8.73
CA HIS A 536 -1.25 3.00 -9.38
C HIS A 536 -2.43 3.46 -8.54
N CYS A 537 -3.21 4.38 -9.10
CA CYS A 537 -4.35 4.95 -8.40
C CYS A 537 -5.54 5.15 -9.34
N PHE A 538 -6.72 4.78 -8.85
CA PHE A 538 -8.00 4.97 -9.51
C PHE A 538 -9.03 5.48 -8.51
N ASP A 539 -9.89 6.38 -8.95
CA ASP A 539 -10.98 6.90 -8.15
C ASP A 539 -12.12 7.30 -9.08
N ALA A 540 -13.30 6.72 -8.87
CA ALA A 540 -14.49 7.00 -9.66
C ALA A 540 -15.74 7.09 -8.78
N TYR A 541 -16.71 7.87 -9.23
CA TYR A 541 -17.98 8.05 -8.54
C TYR A 541 -19.16 7.99 -9.51
N ALA A 542 -20.34 7.71 -8.98
CA ALA A 542 -21.59 7.65 -9.73
C ALA A 542 -22.27 9.02 -9.69
N THR A 543 -22.55 9.61 -10.85
CA THR A 543 -23.33 10.85 -10.98
C THR A 543 -24.84 10.59 -11.17
N THR A 544 -25.23 9.33 -11.27
CA THR A 544 -26.61 8.92 -11.52
C THR A 544 -27.20 8.13 -10.35
N THR A 545 -28.44 8.48 -9.99
CA THR A 545 -29.27 7.72 -9.04
C THR A 545 -29.76 6.45 -9.72
N GLN A 546 -29.57 5.29 -9.11
CA GLN A 546 -30.00 3.99 -9.66
C GLN A 546 -30.95 3.27 -8.70
N PRO A 547 -32.14 2.83 -9.16
CA PRO A 547 -33.00 1.95 -8.36
C PRO A 547 -32.26 0.66 -7.99
N CYS A 548 -32.31 0.26 -6.72
CA CYS A 548 -31.65 -0.95 -6.21
C CYS A 548 -32.61 -1.87 -5.46
N ILE A 549 -33.88 -1.94 -5.88
CA ILE A 549 -34.90 -2.84 -5.31
C ILE A 549 -34.50 -4.32 -5.51
N SER A 550 -33.83 -4.62 -6.62
CA SER A 550 -33.12 -5.87 -6.88
C SER A 550 -31.62 -5.60 -7.01
N THR A 551 -30.82 -6.66 -7.13
CA THR A 551 -29.38 -6.51 -7.25
C THR A 551 -28.97 -5.81 -8.54
N VAL A 552 -28.32 -4.66 -8.40
CA VAL A 552 -27.77 -3.86 -9.50
C VAL A 552 -26.27 -3.65 -9.32
N THR A 553 -25.57 -3.43 -10.44
CA THR A 553 -24.20 -2.92 -10.42
C THR A 553 -24.28 -1.41 -10.34
N ILE A 554 -23.50 -0.82 -9.43
CA ILE A 554 -23.39 0.65 -9.35
C ILE A 554 -22.62 1.13 -10.58
N LEU A 555 -23.25 2.01 -11.36
CA LEU A 555 -22.69 2.60 -12.56
C LEU A 555 -21.84 3.80 -12.16
N TYR A 556 -20.58 3.53 -11.82
CA TYR A 556 -19.57 4.58 -11.79
C TYR A 556 -19.38 5.11 -13.21
N ASP A 557 -19.64 6.39 -13.41
CA ASP A 557 -19.66 7.04 -14.72
C ASP A 557 -18.68 8.21 -14.81
N THR A 558 -18.11 8.64 -13.69
CA THR A 558 -17.15 9.74 -13.64
C THR A 558 -15.85 9.32 -12.96
N ILE A 559 -14.77 9.28 -13.75
CA ILE A 559 -13.40 9.04 -13.26
C ILE A 559 -12.84 10.36 -12.73
N ARG A 560 -12.52 10.41 -11.43
CA ARG A 560 -11.81 11.52 -10.79
C ARG A 560 -10.30 11.39 -10.96
N LYS A 561 -9.77 10.17 -10.84
CA LYS A 561 -8.35 9.85 -11.02
C LYS A 561 -8.20 8.50 -11.69
N ASN A 562 -7.26 8.41 -12.63
CA ASN A 562 -6.78 7.16 -13.19
C ASN A 562 -5.32 7.36 -13.63
N THR A 563 -4.40 6.56 -13.12
CA THR A 563 -2.97 6.62 -13.51
C THR A 563 -2.63 5.76 -14.73
N GLY A 564 -3.63 5.23 -15.43
CA GLY A 564 -3.49 4.39 -16.64
C GLY A 564 -3.56 2.89 -16.35
N ALA A 565 -3.44 2.49 -15.08
CA ALA A 565 -3.52 1.09 -14.65
C ALA A 565 -4.94 0.50 -14.65
N PHE A 566 -5.96 1.26 -15.03
CA PHE A 566 -7.36 0.85 -14.91
C PHE A 566 -8.18 1.25 -16.14
N THR A 567 -9.20 0.46 -16.46
CA THR A 567 -10.29 0.88 -17.35
C THR A 567 -11.63 0.75 -16.64
N LEU A 568 -12.59 1.64 -16.95
CA LEU A 568 -13.93 1.63 -16.39
C LEU A 568 -14.95 1.45 -17.53
N SER A 569 -15.82 0.46 -17.40
CA SER A 569 -16.92 0.24 -18.35
C SER A 569 -18.14 -0.33 -17.62
N ALA A 570 -19.30 0.31 -17.77
CA ALA A 570 -20.57 -0.12 -17.16
C ALA A 570 -20.50 -0.39 -15.64
N GLY A 571 -19.74 0.43 -14.90
CA GLY A 571 -19.54 0.26 -13.45
C GLY A 571 -18.52 -0.83 -13.06
N GLU A 572 -17.90 -1.49 -14.03
CA GLU A 572 -16.86 -2.49 -13.83
C GLU A 572 -15.47 -1.87 -14.04
N VAL A 573 -14.61 -1.98 -13.04
CA VAL A 573 -13.21 -1.53 -13.07
C VAL A 573 -12.34 -2.71 -13.46
N THR A 574 -11.74 -2.69 -14.65
CA THR A 574 -10.71 -3.68 -15.03
C THR A 574 -9.35 -3.15 -14.63
N VAL A 575 -8.58 -3.95 -13.91
CA VAL A 575 -7.20 -3.62 -13.53
C VAL A 575 -6.25 -4.15 -14.60
N ASN A 576 -5.39 -3.31 -15.14
CA ASN A 576 -4.50 -3.62 -16.28
C ASN A 576 -3.08 -3.99 -15.83
N VAL A 577 -2.80 -3.98 -14.54
CA VAL A 577 -1.50 -4.27 -13.94
C VAL A 577 -1.66 -5.31 -12.84
N THR A 578 -0.60 -6.07 -12.58
CA THR A 578 -0.55 -6.98 -11.43
C THR A 578 0.11 -6.25 -10.26
N ASP A 579 -0.61 -6.03 -9.18
CA ASP A 579 -0.13 -5.37 -7.96
C ASP A 579 -1.07 -5.68 -6.78
N THR A 580 -0.65 -5.35 -5.57
CA THR A 580 -1.50 -5.36 -4.38
C THR A 580 -2.18 -4.02 -4.24
N PHE A 581 -3.51 -4.01 -4.16
CA PHE A 581 -4.29 -2.78 -4.05
C PHE A 581 -5.02 -2.69 -2.72
N PHE A 582 -4.95 -1.51 -2.14
CA PHE A 582 -5.89 -1.05 -1.13
C PHE A 582 -7.17 -0.53 -1.83
N ILE A 583 -8.26 -1.25 -1.64
CA ILE A 583 -9.55 -1.02 -2.30
C ILE A 583 -10.55 -0.49 -1.29
N PHE A 584 -11.25 0.58 -1.67
CA PHE A 584 -12.32 1.16 -0.88
C PHE A 584 -13.55 1.38 -1.73
N TYR A 585 -14.71 1.31 -1.09
CA TYR A 585 -15.91 1.79 -1.72
C TYR A 585 -16.90 2.33 -0.70
N THR A 586 -17.68 3.30 -1.14
CA THR A 586 -18.73 3.95 -0.36
C THR A 586 -20.00 3.87 -1.18
N VAL A 587 -21.11 3.51 -0.54
CA VAL A 587 -22.43 3.50 -1.18
C VAL A 587 -23.37 4.32 -0.32
N THR A 588 -23.99 5.29 -0.97
CA THR A 588 -25.08 6.05 -0.37
C THR A 588 -26.38 5.61 -1.00
N THR A 589 -27.34 5.22 -0.18
CA THR A 589 -28.67 4.83 -0.62
C THR A 589 -29.74 5.73 0.00
N ASP A 590 -30.88 5.77 -0.65
CA ASP A 590 -32.05 6.57 -0.30
C ASP A 590 -33.31 5.73 -0.53
N ILE A 591 -34.44 6.15 0.02
CA ILE A 591 -35.75 5.51 -0.15
C ILE A 591 -36.74 6.53 -0.72
N SER A 592 -37.34 6.21 -1.86
CA SER A 592 -38.15 7.17 -2.61
C SER A 592 -39.60 7.32 -2.12
N ALA A 593 -40.06 6.45 -1.21
CA ALA A 593 -41.45 6.40 -0.77
C ALA A 593 -41.63 6.80 0.71
N PHE A 594 -42.69 7.57 0.98
CA PHE A 594 -43.09 7.95 2.34
C PHE A 594 -43.46 6.71 3.18
N ASN A 595 -43.10 6.72 4.47
CA ASN A 595 -43.44 5.69 5.48
C ASN A 595 -42.97 4.26 5.19
N GLN A 596 -41.90 4.09 4.41
CA GLN A 596 -41.28 2.79 4.22
C GLN A 596 -39.91 2.75 4.92
N THR A 597 -39.45 1.54 5.24
CA THR A 597 -38.09 1.29 5.76
C THR A 597 -37.48 0.17 4.93
N ALA A 598 -36.19 0.27 4.68
CA ALA A 598 -35.43 -0.76 3.99
C ALA A 598 -33.99 -0.80 4.48
N ILE A 599 -33.39 -1.99 4.40
CA ILE A 599 -31.94 -2.15 4.47
C ILE A 599 -31.44 -2.35 3.06
N THR A 600 -30.41 -1.61 2.69
CA THR A 600 -29.65 -1.88 1.48
C THR A 600 -28.36 -2.58 1.85
N ARG A 601 -28.06 -3.70 1.21
CA ARG A 601 -26.76 -4.39 1.31
C ARG A 601 -25.93 -4.04 0.08
N SER A 602 -24.66 -3.74 0.29
CA SER A 602 -23.69 -3.52 -0.77
C SER A 602 -22.45 -4.37 -0.54
N TRP A 603 -21.85 -4.89 -1.62
CA TRP A 603 -20.68 -5.75 -1.56
C TRP A 603 -19.79 -5.56 -2.79
N LEU A 604 -18.52 -5.93 -2.67
CA LEU A 604 -17.58 -5.95 -3.79
C LEU A 604 -17.58 -7.34 -4.43
N GLU A 605 -17.64 -7.38 -5.76
CA GLU A 605 -17.42 -8.59 -6.55
C GLU A 605 -16.15 -8.48 -7.38
N ILE A 606 -15.50 -9.63 -7.60
CA ILE A 606 -14.34 -9.78 -8.46
C ILE A 606 -14.59 -10.84 -9.53
N ASP A 607 -14.20 -10.54 -10.78
CA ASP A 607 -14.11 -11.51 -11.87
C ASP A 607 -12.64 -11.79 -12.16
N THR A 608 -12.20 -13.02 -11.88
CA THR A 608 -10.85 -13.52 -12.12
C THR A 608 -10.72 -14.29 -13.44
N GLY A 609 -11.72 -14.16 -14.33
CA GLY A 609 -11.83 -14.88 -15.60
C GLY A 609 -12.92 -15.97 -15.62
N SER A 610 -13.57 -16.22 -14.48
CA SER A 610 -14.64 -17.23 -14.32
C SER A 610 -16.01 -16.60 -14.01
N GLY A 611 -16.16 -15.30 -14.19
CA GLY A 611 -17.32 -14.52 -13.78
C GLY A 611 -17.18 -13.95 -12.38
N PHE A 612 -18.09 -13.03 -12.04
CA PHE A 612 -18.06 -12.27 -10.80
C PHE A 612 -18.45 -13.11 -9.57
N ASN A 613 -17.63 -13.03 -8.53
CA ASN A 613 -17.86 -13.62 -7.22
C ASN A 613 -17.74 -12.57 -6.10
N PRO A 614 -18.58 -12.59 -5.06
CA PRO A 614 -18.42 -11.72 -3.90
C PRO A 614 -17.09 -11.93 -3.18
N ILE A 615 -16.45 -10.84 -2.77
CA ILE A 615 -15.26 -10.88 -1.90
C ILE A 615 -15.72 -10.94 -0.44
N SER A 616 -15.27 -11.95 0.31
CA SER A 616 -15.60 -12.08 1.74
C SER A 616 -15.03 -10.92 2.56
N GLY A 617 -15.74 -10.51 3.60
CA GLY A 617 -15.34 -9.35 4.41
C GLY A 617 -15.60 -8.01 3.71
N SER A 618 -16.29 -8.00 2.56
CA SER A 618 -16.62 -6.78 1.83
C SER A 618 -18.03 -6.29 2.07
N ASP A 619 -18.90 -7.01 2.78
CA ASP A 619 -20.30 -6.60 2.96
C ASP A 619 -20.45 -5.33 3.80
N MET A 620 -21.40 -4.48 3.41
CA MET A 620 -21.85 -3.33 4.20
C MET A 620 -23.34 -3.05 4.03
N PHE A 621 -23.93 -2.41 5.04
CA PHE A 621 -25.37 -2.24 5.18
C PHE A 621 -25.74 -0.79 5.52
N SER A 622 -26.79 -0.30 4.86
CA SER A 622 -27.36 1.03 5.06
C SER A 622 -28.84 0.91 5.44
N HIS A 623 -29.26 1.59 6.49
CA HIS A 623 -30.65 1.61 6.96
C HIS A 623 -31.40 2.86 6.50
N ASN A 624 -32.22 2.72 5.47
CA ASN A 624 -32.95 3.81 4.84
C ASN A 624 -34.38 3.92 5.41
N LYS A 625 -34.82 5.13 5.79
CA LYS A 625 -36.14 5.32 6.42
C LYS A 625 -36.90 6.53 5.85
N ASN A 626 -38.01 6.27 5.17
CA ASN A 626 -38.92 7.25 4.58
C ASN A 626 -38.27 8.27 3.61
N SER A 627 -39.04 8.86 2.72
CA SER A 627 -38.49 9.74 1.67
C SER A 627 -38.05 11.12 2.13
N ALA A 628 -38.29 11.49 3.38
CA ALA A 628 -37.76 12.72 3.97
C ALA A 628 -36.47 12.45 4.76
N GLU A 629 -36.18 11.19 5.09
CA GLU A 629 -35.14 10.79 6.04
C GLU A 629 -34.40 9.52 5.57
N GLY A 630 -34.32 9.35 4.26
CA GLY A 630 -33.94 8.10 3.62
C GLY A 630 -32.44 7.92 3.46
N GLU A 631 -31.68 9.01 3.37
CA GLU A 631 -30.30 8.96 2.96
C GLU A 631 -29.36 8.40 4.02
N GLN A 632 -28.55 7.41 3.61
CA GLN A 632 -27.52 6.81 4.44
C GLN A 632 -26.30 6.43 3.64
N THR A 633 -25.14 6.63 4.24
CA THR A 633 -23.86 6.23 3.67
C THR A 633 -23.20 5.13 4.49
N ALA A 634 -22.85 4.04 3.83
CA ALA A 634 -21.97 3.00 4.35
C ALA A 634 -20.66 2.96 3.54
N SER A 635 -19.56 2.65 4.21
CA SER A 635 -18.26 2.43 3.56
C SER A 635 -17.51 1.28 4.20
N THR A 636 -16.68 0.64 3.39
CA THR A 636 -15.76 -0.42 3.83
C THR A 636 -14.53 -0.44 2.93
N HIS A 637 -13.55 -1.25 3.33
CA HIS A 637 -12.22 -1.28 2.73
C HIS A 637 -11.59 -2.67 2.89
N LEU A 638 -10.65 -2.98 2.00
CA LEU A 638 -9.92 -4.25 1.97
C LEU A 638 -8.62 -4.14 1.20
N ILE A 639 -7.70 -5.06 1.43
CA ILE A 639 -6.48 -5.21 0.62
C ILE A 639 -6.63 -6.48 -0.23
N TYR A 640 -6.24 -6.40 -1.49
CA TYR A 640 -6.34 -7.53 -2.41
C TYR A 640 -5.17 -7.59 -3.39
N ASP A 641 -4.61 -8.79 -3.57
CA ASP A 641 -3.64 -9.07 -4.63
C ASP A 641 -4.37 -9.22 -5.96
N VAL A 642 -4.07 -8.35 -6.90
CA VAL A 642 -4.76 -8.27 -8.18
C VAL A 642 -3.84 -8.68 -9.31
N VAL A 643 -4.34 -9.54 -10.20
CA VAL A 643 -3.68 -9.86 -11.47
C VAL A 643 -4.28 -9.00 -12.58
N SER A 644 -3.44 -8.56 -13.52
CA SER A 644 -3.90 -7.88 -14.73
C SER A 644 -5.03 -8.65 -15.43
N GLY A 645 -6.09 -7.94 -15.80
CA GLY A 645 -7.33 -8.48 -16.38
C GLY A 645 -8.44 -8.73 -15.36
N TYR A 646 -8.17 -8.74 -14.06
CA TYR A 646 -9.22 -8.85 -13.04
C TYR A 646 -10.18 -7.67 -13.12
N LYS A 647 -11.47 -7.93 -12.91
CA LYS A 647 -12.51 -6.91 -12.91
C LYS A 647 -13.17 -6.82 -11.55
N PHE A 648 -13.48 -5.61 -11.13
CA PHE A 648 -14.17 -5.33 -9.88
C PHE A 648 -15.45 -4.57 -10.16
N ARG A 649 -16.48 -4.84 -9.36
CA ARG A 649 -17.70 -4.02 -9.36
C ARG A 649 -18.34 -4.01 -7.99
N VAL A 650 -19.05 -2.94 -7.69
CA VAL A 650 -19.87 -2.85 -6.48
C VAL A 650 -21.29 -3.21 -6.84
N ARG A 651 -21.85 -4.17 -6.10
CA ARG A 651 -23.25 -4.56 -6.18
C ARG A 651 -24.00 -3.96 -5.02
N THR A 652 -25.27 -3.67 -5.25
CA THR A 652 -26.16 -3.19 -4.20
C THR A 652 -27.58 -3.70 -4.43
N ASN A 653 -28.29 -4.04 -3.37
CA ASN A 653 -29.67 -4.46 -3.42
C ASN A 653 -30.42 -4.09 -2.13
N ARG A 654 -31.75 -4.01 -2.22
CA ARG A 654 -32.62 -4.06 -1.06
C ARG A 654 -32.51 -5.44 -0.42
N PHE A 655 -31.88 -5.49 0.74
CA PHE A 655 -31.70 -6.69 1.52
C PHE A 655 -32.95 -7.04 2.32
N ALA A 656 -33.57 -6.05 2.95
CA ALA A 656 -34.77 -6.21 3.77
C ALA A 656 -35.70 -4.99 3.69
N GLY A 657 -36.93 -5.16 4.17
CA GLY A 657 -37.97 -4.12 4.19
C GLY A 657 -38.74 -3.98 2.86
N THR A 658 -39.61 -2.97 2.80
CA THR A 658 -40.56 -2.76 1.68
C THR A 658 -40.26 -1.50 0.86
N GLY A 659 -39.30 -0.70 1.30
CA GLY A 659 -38.82 0.53 0.66
C GLY A 659 -38.43 0.39 -0.80
N ASN A 660 -38.81 1.35 -1.65
CA ASN A 660 -38.18 1.50 -2.97
C ASN A 660 -36.83 2.22 -2.81
N THR A 661 -35.75 1.43 -2.72
CA THR A 661 -34.39 1.93 -2.53
C THR A 661 -33.73 2.33 -3.84
N ALA A 662 -32.86 3.34 -3.78
CA ALA A 662 -32.00 3.76 -4.88
C ALA A 662 -30.64 4.24 -4.36
N THR A 663 -29.60 4.17 -5.17
CA THR A 663 -28.32 4.86 -4.89
C THR A 663 -28.49 6.36 -5.05
N LYS A 664 -27.70 7.16 -4.32
CA LYS A 664 -27.67 8.62 -4.47
C LYS A 664 -26.53 9.05 -5.39
N ALA A 665 -26.85 9.88 -6.38
CA ALA A 665 -25.87 10.58 -7.20
C ALA A 665 -24.84 11.35 -6.35
N ASP A 666 -23.60 11.38 -6.82
CA ASP A 666 -22.45 12.08 -6.21
C ASP A 666 -22.12 11.64 -4.77
N ALA A 667 -22.55 10.44 -4.37
CA ALA A 667 -22.35 9.93 -3.01
C ALA A 667 -21.96 8.44 -2.95
N SER A 668 -21.87 7.77 -4.10
CA SER A 668 -21.33 6.40 -4.22
C SER A 668 -20.04 6.42 -5.04
N ARG A 669 -19.00 5.72 -4.56
CA ARG A 669 -17.65 5.76 -5.17
C ARG A 669 -16.88 4.45 -4.98
N ILE A 670 -15.83 4.27 -5.77
CA ILE A 670 -14.83 3.20 -5.64
C ILE A 670 -13.43 3.80 -5.87
N THR A 671 -12.47 3.39 -5.04
CA THR A 671 -11.09 3.87 -5.08
C THR A 671 -10.12 2.69 -4.97
N PHE A 672 -9.08 2.69 -5.80
CA PHE A 672 -7.94 1.77 -5.74
C PHE A 672 -6.66 2.58 -5.52
N LYS A 673 -5.81 2.14 -4.61
CA LYS A 673 -4.48 2.69 -4.36
C LYS A 673 -3.52 1.53 -4.10
N ASN A 674 -2.41 1.44 -4.82
CA ASN A 674 -1.38 0.44 -4.51
C ASN A 674 -0.55 0.81 -3.27
#